data_AF-A0AAW0R2J8-F1
#
_entry.id   AF-A0AAW0R2J8-F1
#
_cell.length_a   1.000
_cell.length_b   1.000
_cell.length_c   1.000
_cell.angle_alpha   90.00
_cell.angle_beta   90.00
_cell.angle_gamma   90.00
#
_symmetry.space_group_name_H-M   'P 1'
#
loop_
_entity.id
_entity.type
_entity.pdbx_description
1 polymer ?
#
loop_
_entity_poly.entity_id
_entity_poly.type
_entity_poly.pdbx_seq_one_letter_code
_entity_poly.pdbx_strand_id
1 'polypeptide(L)'
;MSGTGFIATSRRIESEKHHRKLGTARVKLNLLDFPNSAGLDQENVERLKRLFLGENGCKPEELENRIPAVVGENQFHEALRVSGVSHNELLSNGPDFPRLDFAPGFRLKCLRGRHRARAAQEVFYCDDNRWVVDLFAEGITDETTRNLAEGYVNEKNQMMGSSFIRYVNTKVPLFSLWYIKTFWYYIFDQNENSMRRLDRDTVLAVENTAPGACQTDADHLYPLVECGKIFREFDEQERIELWVRLCSATTNCLVPSLYTFFENCKYLQAAADGMKRLMHLERRETIRSVLERGFHDTETPEDASTCMIQISASSYKLVPANGGDRFDLQYRQLWLYALREFPDMPAKGKQNLAGPKRGSADENVVFNFAHLAHSAGFRTPEIDQLLQRDPDREMAGRLLTAARKSGQYKYDDLQNKITQVVDIIRTAQLVQSNEGTNGFRMEENTRPSNRSGMPAYWDQHQAKATMFLNKLHAPIERQGSSLSSFFILRSIYFSFFGKELSINLANLNGSPSMGLHDLRGQSQGRSETHQPPSEHERQRLHELAQQQAISAKRARDERDYEARLEHLRRETQEQEGRLQLLAKKQQEHQAETEQLQSTCEAKLVEVQVEEERVRAMLANLRDEESEQKIRLEQLNIEEQEKRNKIGQLEQTQRDLEGQVERSKHIAATEMDEQQQRRLEQLAKDEKEYEARLEHLRCETQGQEGKLRLLKRTEQSRQARIVTYESDHNAKVSKAQNELQKLEADKKTRQEDLERFKASIGTKQQELQSAVDDLSTKVRKLTEEQGSRQAEIAPLIKREKELQRDTDNLSAKKLDLTRAVKQLELRKKELEIKISQVTTKNKEHTPRIELERQVLIDRAIARETEPQPIVAVQLLQGEQRQNLDARENSAVTSAIQGNHWKRPSQDDFPRDGAADQTQEFPEASLRVGRLTGSSNYGTNGKLSAATQAAGVESSLQIRKSANQISDSAKVTSDGTNAIYLRPNWESQGGSLVRLREARDSETGRWPKRVRTGEAPRNPSFLFFRRSP
;
A
#
# COMPACT_ATOMS: atom_id res chain seq x y z
N MET A 1 -1.65 14.16 -4.41
CA MET A 1 -1.35 13.95 -2.97
C MET A 1 -2.46 14.64 -2.20
N SER A 2 -3.21 13.95 -1.34
CA SER A 2 -2.97 14.08 0.11
C SER A 2 -3.64 12.97 0.93
N GLY A 3 -2.98 11.80 1.03
CA GLY A 3 -3.37 10.78 2.01
C GLY A 3 -3.28 11.27 3.47
N THR A 4 -2.55 12.37 3.70
CA THR A 4 -2.40 13.07 4.97
C THR A 4 -3.73 13.51 5.58
N GLY A 5 -4.70 13.98 4.79
CA GLY A 5 -6.00 14.45 5.31
C GLY A 5 -6.80 13.33 5.98
N PHE A 6 -7.12 12.26 5.23
CA PHE A 6 -7.88 11.12 5.77
C PHE A 6 -7.14 10.39 6.90
N ILE A 7 -5.81 10.24 6.79
CA ILE A 7 -4.99 9.63 7.85
C ILE A 7 -4.91 10.53 9.08
N ALA A 8 -4.92 11.86 8.94
CA ALA A 8 -4.98 12.79 10.07
C ALA A 8 -6.35 12.78 10.75
N THR A 9 -7.46 12.82 10.00
CA THR A 9 -8.81 12.70 10.55
C THR A 9 -9.00 11.35 11.25
N SER A 10 -8.55 10.25 10.64
CA SER A 10 -8.63 8.92 11.26
C SER A 10 -7.77 8.82 12.53
N ARG A 11 -6.55 9.37 12.53
CA ARG A 11 -5.72 9.45 13.75
C ARG A 11 -6.33 10.37 14.81
N ARG A 12 -6.98 11.47 14.43
CA ARG A 12 -7.68 12.39 15.35
C ARG A 12 -8.84 11.68 16.05
N ILE A 13 -9.69 10.99 15.27
CA ILE A 13 -10.82 10.21 15.78
C ILE A 13 -10.33 9.09 16.70
N GLU A 14 -9.33 8.30 16.29
CA GLU A 14 -8.83 7.19 17.11
C GLU A 14 -8.12 7.68 18.38
N SER A 15 -7.40 8.80 18.29
CA SER A 15 -6.85 9.48 19.46
C SER A 15 -7.96 9.97 20.40
N GLU A 16 -9.02 10.61 19.89
CA GLU A 16 -10.13 11.08 20.72
C GLU A 16 -10.85 9.91 21.41
N LYS A 17 -11.10 8.80 20.71
CA LYS A 17 -11.64 7.57 21.33
C LYS A 17 -10.76 7.09 22.48
N HIS A 18 -9.44 7.03 22.29
CA HIS A 18 -8.52 6.56 23.32
C HIS A 18 -8.49 7.50 24.53
N HIS A 19 -8.41 8.82 24.31
CA HIS A 19 -8.34 9.81 25.39
C HIS A 19 -9.66 10.01 26.14
N ARG A 20 -10.82 9.84 25.49
CA ARG A 20 -12.14 9.98 26.11
C ARG A 20 -12.78 8.66 26.55
N LYS A 21 -12.09 7.52 26.43
CA LYS A 21 -12.56 6.24 26.98
C LYS A 21 -12.34 6.20 28.49
N LEU A 22 -13.44 6.05 29.22
CA LEU A 22 -13.47 5.90 30.68
C LEU A 22 -13.31 4.43 31.13
N GLY A 23 -13.48 3.48 30.19
CA GLY A 23 -13.18 2.07 30.39
C GLY A 23 -14.28 1.14 29.87
N THR A 24 -14.35 -0.08 30.42
CA THR A 24 -15.26 -1.13 29.98
C THR A 24 -15.92 -1.82 31.17
N ALA A 25 -17.25 -1.94 31.20
CA ALA A 25 -18.01 -2.47 32.34
C ALA A 25 -19.15 -3.42 31.93
N ARG A 26 -19.62 -4.26 32.86
CA ARG A 26 -20.90 -4.98 32.76
C ARG A 26 -22.02 -4.14 33.39
N VAL A 27 -22.91 -3.61 32.56
CA VAL A 27 -24.03 -2.72 32.95
C VAL A 27 -25.37 -3.43 32.70
N LYS A 28 -26.36 -3.24 33.57
CA LYS A 28 -27.68 -3.89 33.44
C LYS A 28 -28.39 -3.48 32.13
N LEU A 29 -28.95 -4.47 31.43
CA LEU A 29 -29.57 -4.30 30.11
C LEU A 29 -30.81 -3.40 30.11
N ASN A 30 -31.43 -3.16 31.26
CA ASN A 30 -32.57 -2.25 31.43
C ASN A 30 -32.15 -0.78 31.60
N LEU A 31 -30.88 -0.48 31.91
CA LEU A 31 -30.35 0.88 32.04
C LEU A 31 -30.02 1.50 30.67
N LEU A 32 -29.79 0.67 29.64
CA LEU A 32 -29.38 1.12 28.32
C LEU A 32 -30.52 1.83 27.59
N ASP A 33 -30.27 3.06 27.13
CA ASP A 33 -31.19 3.84 26.31
C ASP A 33 -30.56 4.21 24.97
N PHE A 34 -31.36 4.28 23.92
CA PHE A 34 -30.90 4.38 22.52
C PHE A 34 -31.57 5.54 21.78
N PRO A 35 -31.45 6.79 22.24
CA PRO A 35 -32.23 7.93 21.73
C PRO A 35 -31.99 8.23 20.24
N ASN A 36 -30.82 7.86 19.72
CA ASN A 36 -30.42 8.10 18.34
C ASN A 36 -30.67 6.90 17.41
N SER A 37 -31.28 5.81 17.89
CA SER A 37 -31.52 4.60 17.10
C SER A 37 -32.87 4.63 16.39
N ALA A 38 -32.87 4.24 15.10
CA ALA A 38 -34.07 3.97 14.33
C ALA A 38 -34.96 2.88 14.97
N GLY A 39 -36.15 2.67 14.38
CA GLY A 39 -37.11 1.64 14.83
C GLY A 39 -36.50 0.24 14.91
N LEU A 40 -37.04 -0.60 15.79
CA LEU A 40 -36.61 -1.99 15.95
C LEU A 40 -36.97 -2.82 14.71
N ASP A 41 -35.96 -3.45 14.12
CA ASP A 41 -36.06 -4.45 13.06
C ASP A 41 -36.19 -5.84 13.72
N GLN A 42 -37.40 -6.39 13.78
CA GLN A 42 -37.67 -7.65 14.47
C GLN A 42 -36.98 -8.85 13.81
N GLU A 43 -36.79 -8.83 12.48
CA GLU A 43 -36.08 -9.91 11.79
C GLU A 43 -34.60 -9.96 12.22
N ASN A 44 -33.98 -8.78 12.38
CA ASN A 44 -32.62 -8.70 12.92
C ASN A 44 -32.53 -9.11 14.40
N VAL A 45 -33.57 -8.83 15.21
CA VAL A 45 -33.65 -9.32 16.60
C VAL A 45 -33.71 -10.85 16.63
N GLU A 46 -34.58 -11.50 15.85
CA GLU A 46 -34.67 -12.97 15.78
C GLU A 46 -33.42 -13.63 15.16
N ARG A 47 -32.71 -12.94 14.27
CA ARG A 47 -31.38 -13.36 13.79
C ARG A 47 -30.35 -13.33 14.92
N LEU A 48 -30.31 -12.28 15.73
CA LEU A 48 -29.40 -12.14 16.86
C LEU A 48 -29.72 -13.15 17.97
N LYS A 49 -31.00 -13.39 18.29
CA LYS A 49 -31.43 -14.43 19.25
C LYS A 49 -30.88 -15.81 18.87
N ARG A 50 -30.99 -16.20 17.60
CA ARG A 50 -30.40 -17.45 17.06
C ARG A 50 -28.86 -17.49 17.15
N LEU A 51 -28.18 -16.35 17.01
CA LEU A 51 -26.72 -16.27 17.17
C LEU A 51 -26.27 -16.33 18.63
N PHE A 52 -27.11 -15.90 19.58
CA PHE A 52 -26.79 -15.96 21.01
C PHE A 52 -26.97 -17.38 21.56
N LEU A 53 -27.91 -18.13 21.00
CA LEU A 53 -28.23 -19.52 21.36
C LEU A 53 -27.38 -20.60 20.65
N GLY A 54 -26.49 -20.23 19.73
CA GLY A 54 -25.66 -21.18 18.97
C GLY A 54 -24.41 -21.68 19.70
N GLU A 55 -23.86 -22.83 19.30
CA GLU A 55 -22.69 -23.47 19.94
C GLU A 55 -21.40 -22.62 19.93
N ASN A 56 -21.27 -21.68 18.98
CA ASN A 56 -20.21 -20.66 18.95
C ASN A 56 -20.72 -19.29 19.43
N GLY A 57 -21.60 -19.28 20.44
CA GLY A 57 -22.48 -18.16 20.77
C GLY A 57 -21.82 -16.79 20.92
N CYS A 58 -22.55 -15.73 20.56
CA CYS A 58 -22.11 -14.35 20.65
C CYS A 58 -21.69 -13.98 22.09
N LYS A 59 -20.38 -13.81 22.31
CA LYS A 59 -19.83 -13.45 23.62
C LYS A 59 -19.90 -11.94 23.83
N PRO A 60 -20.55 -11.42 24.89
CA PRO A 60 -20.58 -9.99 25.21
C PRO A 60 -19.18 -9.37 25.34
N GLU A 61 -18.19 -10.15 25.79
CA GLU A 61 -16.80 -9.74 26.04
C GLU A 61 -16.04 -9.35 24.77
N GLU A 62 -16.39 -9.94 23.63
CA GLU A 62 -15.73 -9.67 22.35
C GLU A 62 -15.97 -8.23 21.90
N LEU A 63 -14.92 -7.55 21.42
CA LEU A 63 -14.97 -6.14 21.03
C LEU A 63 -16.15 -5.83 20.09
N GLU A 64 -16.36 -6.66 19.07
CA GLU A 64 -17.44 -6.54 18.08
C GLU A 64 -18.87 -6.69 18.66
N ASN A 65 -18.97 -7.10 19.93
CA ASN A 65 -20.22 -7.34 20.65
C ASN A 65 -20.50 -6.34 21.77
N ARG A 66 -19.56 -5.46 22.09
CA ARG A 66 -19.74 -4.42 23.11
C ARG A 66 -20.67 -3.31 22.61
N ILE A 67 -21.31 -2.63 23.55
CA ILE A 67 -22.17 -1.47 23.28
C ILE A 67 -21.41 -0.20 23.67
N PRO A 68 -21.07 0.72 22.76
CA PRO A 68 -20.50 2.01 23.13
C PRO A 68 -21.58 2.94 23.69
N ALA A 69 -21.29 3.55 24.84
CA ALA A 69 -22.18 4.48 25.52
C ALA A 69 -21.42 5.70 26.04
N VAL A 70 -22.15 6.81 26.18
CA VAL A 70 -21.64 8.09 26.66
C VAL A 70 -22.22 8.39 28.04
N VAL A 71 -21.39 8.88 28.94
CA VAL A 71 -21.74 9.21 30.33
C VAL A 71 -21.06 10.51 30.78
N GLY A 72 -21.81 11.36 31.48
CA GLY A 72 -21.28 12.57 32.09
C GLY A 72 -20.42 12.28 33.32
N GLU A 73 -19.48 13.18 33.61
CA GLU A 73 -18.43 13.01 34.63
C GLU A 73 -19.01 12.77 36.03
N ASN A 74 -19.98 13.59 36.45
CA ASN A 74 -20.64 13.45 37.75
C ASN A 74 -21.37 12.10 37.90
N GLN A 75 -22.04 11.63 36.85
CA GLN A 75 -22.78 10.37 36.86
C GLN A 75 -21.84 9.16 36.81
N PHE A 76 -20.69 9.29 36.16
CA PHE A 76 -19.63 8.27 36.15
C PHE A 76 -18.98 8.12 37.52
N HIS A 77 -18.58 9.22 38.17
CA HIS A 77 -18.00 9.18 39.52
C HIS A 77 -18.97 8.63 40.56
N GLU A 78 -20.25 8.97 40.47
CA GLU A 78 -21.27 8.38 41.35
C GLU A 78 -21.45 6.87 41.09
N ALA A 79 -21.42 6.42 39.83
CA ALA A 79 -21.50 5.00 39.50
C ALA A 79 -20.29 4.20 40.05
N LEU A 80 -19.08 4.75 39.98
CA LEU A 80 -17.89 4.16 40.62
C LEU A 80 -18.09 4.01 42.12
N ARG A 81 -18.56 5.08 42.78
CA ARG A 81 -18.79 5.13 44.24
C ARG A 81 -19.86 4.13 44.69
N VAL A 82 -20.97 4.03 43.95
CA VAL A 82 -22.07 3.10 44.23
C VAL A 82 -21.67 1.65 43.99
N SER A 83 -20.82 1.38 43.00
CA SER A 83 -20.40 0.03 42.64
C SER A 83 -19.20 -0.49 43.45
N GLY A 84 -18.47 0.40 44.14
CA GLY A 84 -17.21 0.07 44.82
C GLY A 84 -16.06 -0.27 43.86
N VAL A 85 -16.16 0.16 42.59
CA VAL A 85 -15.20 -0.14 41.51
C VAL A 85 -14.26 1.05 41.33
N SER A 86 -12.95 0.81 41.26
CA SER A 86 -11.99 1.88 40.92
C SER A 86 -11.96 2.16 39.42
N HIS A 87 -11.62 3.40 39.03
CA HIS A 87 -11.45 3.76 37.62
C HIS A 87 -10.39 2.88 36.92
N ASN A 88 -9.33 2.48 37.62
CA ASN A 88 -8.29 1.61 37.08
C ASN A 88 -8.78 0.20 36.72
N GLU A 89 -9.77 -0.35 37.45
CA GLU A 89 -10.36 -1.65 37.12
C GLU A 89 -11.11 -1.63 35.78
N LEU A 90 -11.77 -0.51 35.45
CA LEU A 90 -12.46 -0.32 34.17
C LEU A 90 -11.51 -0.21 32.97
N LEU A 91 -10.25 0.18 33.22
CA LEU A 91 -9.19 0.29 32.21
C LEU A 91 -8.41 -1.03 32.03
N SER A 92 -8.70 -2.06 32.84
CA SER A 92 -8.05 -3.37 32.75
C SER A 92 -8.49 -4.15 31.49
N ASN A 93 -7.53 -4.80 30.83
CA ASN A 93 -7.76 -5.62 29.63
C ASN A 93 -8.00 -7.12 29.95
N GLY A 94 -8.48 -7.42 31.17
CA GLY A 94 -8.81 -8.79 31.59
C GLY A 94 -10.08 -9.35 30.91
N PRO A 95 -10.32 -10.68 31.00
CA PRO A 95 -11.58 -11.30 30.56
C PRO A 95 -12.78 -10.93 31.45
N ASP A 96 -12.51 -10.53 32.70
CA ASP A 96 -13.52 -10.21 33.70
C ASP A 96 -13.73 -8.70 33.84
N PHE A 97 -14.69 -8.18 33.08
CA PHE A 97 -15.15 -6.80 33.21
C PHE A 97 -15.91 -6.60 34.53
N PRO A 98 -15.61 -5.54 35.29
CA PRO A 98 -16.27 -5.25 36.56
C PRO A 98 -17.74 -4.87 36.33
N ARG A 99 -18.57 -5.11 37.35
CA ARG A 99 -19.99 -4.72 37.34
C ARG A 99 -20.11 -3.25 37.71
N LEU A 100 -20.70 -2.44 36.84
CA LEU A 100 -20.99 -1.03 37.11
C LEU A 100 -22.50 -0.84 37.22
N ASP A 101 -22.95 -0.33 38.35
CA ASP A 101 -24.32 0.01 38.67
C ASP A 101 -24.50 1.53 38.78
N PHE A 102 -25.61 2.02 38.27
CA PHE A 102 -26.01 3.42 38.30
C PHE A 102 -27.18 3.63 39.26
N ALA A 103 -27.40 4.88 39.69
CA ALA A 103 -28.50 5.24 40.55
C ALA A 103 -29.87 4.79 39.99
N PRO A 104 -30.85 4.40 40.84
CA PRO A 104 -32.18 3.96 40.39
C PRO A 104 -32.85 5.00 39.47
N GLY A 105 -33.37 4.54 38.33
CA GLY A 105 -34.01 5.39 37.33
C GLY A 105 -33.08 6.04 36.31
N PHE A 106 -31.76 5.96 36.47
CA PHE A 106 -30.80 6.46 35.49
C PHE A 106 -30.91 5.72 34.14
N ARG A 107 -30.66 6.44 33.04
CA ARG A 107 -30.63 5.92 31.67
C ARG A 107 -29.28 6.24 31.04
N LEU A 108 -28.54 5.20 30.65
CA LEU A 108 -27.23 5.33 30.03
C LEU A 108 -27.39 5.51 28.52
N LYS A 109 -26.84 6.60 27.97
CA LYS A 109 -26.98 6.99 26.56
C LYS A 109 -26.09 6.14 25.65
N CYS A 110 -26.63 5.07 25.09
CA CYS A 110 -25.95 4.20 24.15
C CYS A 110 -26.00 4.78 22.72
N LEU A 111 -24.89 4.70 22.00
CA LEU A 111 -24.77 5.25 20.64
C LEU A 111 -25.38 4.33 19.57
N ARG A 112 -25.54 3.04 19.88
CA ARG A 112 -25.97 1.95 18.97
C ARG A 112 -26.23 0.67 19.77
N GLY A 113 -26.67 -0.41 19.12
CA GLY A 113 -26.81 -1.74 19.75
C GLY A 113 -28.21 -2.07 20.26
N ARG A 114 -29.24 -1.29 19.88
CA ARG A 114 -30.63 -1.46 20.31
C ARG A 114 -31.18 -2.88 20.04
N HIS A 115 -30.95 -3.43 18.84
CA HIS A 115 -31.38 -4.79 18.47
C HIS A 115 -30.67 -5.87 19.30
N ARG A 116 -29.38 -5.66 19.59
CA ARG A 116 -28.54 -6.55 20.40
C ARG A 116 -28.99 -6.57 21.85
N ALA A 117 -29.17 -5.40 22.46
CA ALA A 117 -29.71 -5.29 23.82
C ALA A 117 -31.10 -5.92 23.93
N ARG A 118 -31.96 -5.73 22.91
CA ARG A 118 -33.29 -6.35 22.87
C ARG A 118 -33.23 -7.88 22.73
N ALA A 119 -32.43 -8.39 21.80
CA ALA A 119 -32.21 -9.83 21.64
C ALA A 119 -31.61 -10.45 22.92
N ALA A 120 -30.78 -9.71 23.64
CA ALA A 120 -30.16 -10.18 24.88
C ALA A 120 -31.19 -10.26 26.02
N GLN A 121 -32.02 -9.23 26.19
CA GLN A 121 -33.14 -9.23 27.14
C GLN A 121 -34.13 -10.40 26.90
N GLU A 122 -34.27 -10.88 25.66
CA GLU A 122 -35.16 -11.99 25.30
C GLU A 122 -34.51 -13.39 25.38
N VAL A 123 -33.18 -13.48 25.51
CA VAL A 123 -32.42 -14.75 25.57
C VAL A 123 -31.84 -15.01 26.96
N PHE A 124 -31.27 -14.00 27.61
CA PHE A 124 -30.59 -14.14 28.89
C PHE A 124 -31.57 -14.02 30.07
N TYR A 125 -32.33 -15.10 30.31
CA TYR A 125 -33.13 -15.28 31.52
C TYR A 125 -32.26 -15.73 32.71
N CYS A 126 -31.28 -14.92 33.11
CA CYS A 126 -30.51 -15.12 34.34
C CYS A 126 -30.48 -13.84 35.20
N ASP A 127 -30.23 -14.01 36.50
CA ASP A 127 -30.37 -12.94 37.50
C ASP A 127 -29.40 -11.75 37.31
N ASP A 128 -28.31 -11.93 36.56
CA ASP A 128 -27.29 -10.90 36.29
C ASP A 128 -27.41 -10.33 34.86
N ASN A 129 -28.64 -10.02 34.43
CA ASN A 129 -29.05 -9.49 33.12
C ASN A 129 -28.30 -8.19 32.70
N ARG A 130 -27.03 -8.34 32.35
CA ARG A 130 -26.05 -7.29 32.05
C ARG A 130 -25.40 -7.52 30.69
N TRP A 131 -24.90 -6.45 30.10
CA TRP A 131 -24.12 -6.47 28.87
C TRP A 131 -22.80 -5.72 29.04
N VAL A 132 -21.79 -6.04 28.23
CA VAL A 132 -20.50 -5.35 28.25
C VAL A 132 -20.59 -4.05 27.44
N VAL A 133 -20.26 -2.94 28.10
CA VAL A 133 -20.39 -1.58 27.59
C VAL A 133 -19.03 -0.89 27.60
N ASP A 134 -18.62 -0.31 26.48
CA ASP A 134 -17.48 0.62 26.42
C ASP A 134 -17.99 2.03 26.79
N LEU A 135 -17.43 2.63 27.83
CA LEU A 135 -17.86 3.92 28.38
C LEU A 135 -16.96 5.05 27.88
N PHE A 136 -17.59 6.12 27.38
CA PHE A 136 -16.91 7.34 26.91
C PHE A 136 -17.44 8.56 27.66
N ALA A 137 -16.56 9.53 27.90
CA ALA A 137 -16.94 10.82 28.49
C ALA A 137 -17.83 11.63 27.55
N GLU A 138 -18.76 12.40 28.11
CA GLU A 138 -19.49 13.43 27.36
C GLU A 138 -18.54 14.45 26.69
N GLY A 139 -19.00 15.06 25.59
CA GLY A 139 -18.19 15.98 24.79
C GLY A 139 -17.23 15.33 23.79
N ILE A 140 -17.41 14.05 23.44
CA ILE A 140 -16.85 13.49 22.19
C ILE A 140 -17.41 14.26 20.97
N THR A 141 -16.59 14.52 19.94
CA THR A 141 -17.06 15.19 18.71
C THR A 141 -18.16 14.42 17.99
N ASP A 142 -18.98 15.10 17.18
CA ASP A 142 -19.99 14.46 16.33
C ASP A 142 -19.37 13.48 15.31
N GLU A 143 -18.15 13.75 14.85
CA GLU A 143 -17.38 12.85 13.98
C GLU A 143 -17.02 11.56 14.71
N THR A 144 -16.47 11.65 15.93
CA THR A 144 -16.15 10.48 16.76
C THR A 144 -17.40 9.75 17.24
N THR A 145 -18.49 10.48 17.52
CA THR A 145 -19.81 9.90 17.86
C THR A 145 -20.36 9.09 16.68
N ARG A 146 -20.36 9.66 15.47
CA ARG A 146 -20.69 8.94 14.23
C ARG A 146 -19.75 7.76 14.03
N ASN A 147 -18.44 7.92 14.21
CA ASN A 147 -17.49 6.83 14.03
C ASN A 147 -17.60 5.71 15.09
N LEU A 148 -18.06 5.99 16.31
CA LEU A 148 -18.38 4.97 17.33
C LEU A 148 -19.72 4.27 17.05
N ALA A 149 -20.69 4.97 16.46
CA ALA A 149 -21.90 4.35 15.92
C ALA A 149 -21.59 3.50 14.66
N GLU A 150 -20.72 3.98 13.78
CA GLU A 150 -20.37 3.42 12.46
C GLU A 150 -19.30 2.33 12.51
N GLY A 151 -18.26 2.46 13.32
CA GLY A 151 -17.13 1.53 13.38
C GLY A 151 -17.50 0.10 13.78
N TYR A 152 -18.72 -0.09 14.30
CA TYR A 152 -19.32 -1.37 14.63
C TYR A 152 -20.50 -1.77 13.70
N VAL A 153 -20.77 -1.07 12.57
CA VAL A 153 -21.98 -1.19 11.68
C VAL A 153 -22.28 -2.58 11.09
N ASN A 154 -21.44 -3.55 11.38
CA ASN A 154 -21.64 -4.97 11.16
C ASN A 154 -22.96 -5.59 11.71
N GLU A 155 -23.90 -4.84 12.31
CA GLU A 155 -25.19 -5.37 12.79
C GLU A 155 -26.18 -5.79 11.67
N LYS A 156 -25.99 -5.37 10.41
CA LYS A 156 -26.63 -6.01 9.24
C LYS A 156 -25.69 -6.87 8.37
N ASN A 157 -24.36 -6.73 8.51
CA ASN A 157 -23.37 -7.39 7.64
C ASN A 157 -22.22 -8.05 8.43
N GLN A 158 -22.54 -8.75 9.53
CA GLN A 158 -21.57 -9.24 10.54
C GLN A 158 -20.56 -10.29 10.05
N MET A 159 -20.65 -10.71 8.78
CA MET A 159 -19.64 -11.56 8.14
C MET A 159 -18.67 -10.82 7.21
N MET A 160 -18.97 -9.61 6.72
CA MET A 160 -18.29 -9.05 5.54
C MET A 160 -17.29 -7.91 5.77
N GLY A 161 -17.21 -7.32 6.97
CA GLY A 161 -16.28 -6.21 7.26
C GLY A 161 -14.97 -6.67 7.92
N SER A 162 -14.98 -6.71 9.26
CA SER A 162 -13.81 -7.00 10.11
C SER A 162 -13.26 -8.41 9.88
N SER A 163 -14.14 -9.41 9.85
CA SER A 163 -13.76 -10.79 9.55
C SER A 163 -13.21 -10.92 8.13
N PHE A 164 -13.76 -10.23 7.14
CA PHE A 164 -13.39 -10.44 5.74
C PHE A 164 -11.95 -10.02 5.43
N ILE A 165 -11.52 -8.84 5.87
CA ILE A 165 -10.11 -8.38 5.72
C ILE A 165 -9.15 -9.30 6.48
N ARG A 166 -9.61 -9.90 7.60
CA ARG A 166 -8.84 -10.86 8.41
C ARG A 166 -8.83 -12.29 7.82
N TYR A 167 -9.83 -12.68 7.03
CA TYR A 167 -9.97 -14.00 6.40
C TYR A 167 -9.38 -14.08 4.98
N VAL A 168 -9.39 -12.99 4.23
CA VAL A 168 -8.69 -12.84 2.94
C VAL A 168 -7.39 -12.07 3.18
N ASN A 169 -6.58 -12.62 4.08
CA ASN A 169 -5.25 -12.10 4.39
C ASN A 169 -4.33 -12.35 3.18
N THR A 170 -4.35 -11.44 2.21
CA THR A 170 -3.56 -11.46 0.97
C THR A 170 -3.38 -10.02 0.47
N LYS A 171 -2.40 -9.76 -0.40
CA LYS A 171 -2.26 -8.45 -1.07
C LYS A 171 -3.38 -8.15 -2.10
N VAL A 172 -4.25 -9.12 -2.40
CA VAL A 172 -5.21 -9.07 -3.51
C VAL A 172 -6.34 -8.03 -3.29
N PRO A 173 -7.02 -7.94 -2.13
CA PRO A 173 -8.04 -6.91 -1.91
C PRO A 173 -7.50 -5.47 -1.91
N LEU A 174 -6.23 -5.27 -1.56
CA LEU A 174 -5.59 -3.95 -1.61
C LEU A 174 -5.42 -3.45 -3.05
N PHE A 175 -5.08 -4.35 -3.99
CA PHE A 175 -5.02 -4.03 -5.41
C PHE A 175 -6.40 -3.58 -5.93
N SER A 176 -7.48 -4.24 -5.53
CA SER A 176 -8.84 -3.85 -5.95
C SER A 176 -9.24 -2.45 -5.50
N LEU A 177 -8.92 -2.06 -4.27
CA LEU A 177 -9.19 -0.69 -3.79
C LEU A 177 -8.36 0.35 -4.54
N TRP A 178 -7.11 0.02 -4.90
CA TRP A 178 -6.30 0.85 -5.79
C TRP A 178 -6.90 0.93 -7.20
N TYR A 179 -7.37 -0.19 -7.76
CA TYR A 179 -8.00 -0.27 -9.08
C TYR A 179 -9.30 0.56 -9.18
N ILE A 180 -10.16 0.54 -8.16
CA ILE A 180 -11.33 1.43 -8.09
C ILE A 180 -10.86 2.89 -8.17
N LYS A 181 -9.85 3.27 -7.36
CA LYS A 181 -9.34 4.64 -7.36
C LYS A 181 -8.77 5.04 -8.73
N THR A 182 -7.93 4.20 -9.33
CA THR A 182 -7.27 4.54 -10.61
C THR A 182 -8.23 4.55 -11.78
N PHE A 183 -9.26 3.70 -11.78
CA PHE A 183 -10.37 3.79 -12.74
C PHE A 183 -11.02 5.17 -12.70
N TRP A 184 -11.52 5.61 -11.54
CA TRP A 184 -12.18 6.91 -11.42
C TRP A 184 -11.23 8.09 -11.66
N TYR A 185 -9.96 7.97 -11.25
CA TYR A 185 -8.94 8.97 -11.54
C TYR A 185 -8.66 9.11 -13.05
N TYR A 186 -8.75 8.04 -13.83
CA TYR A 186 -8.70 8.09 -15.30
C TYR A 186 -9.95 8.75 -15.90
N ILE A 187 -11.16 8.44 -15.39
CA ILE A 187 -12.41 9.08 -15.85
C ILE A 187 -12.34 10.60 -15.71
N PHE A 188 -11.79 11.11 -14.60
CA PHE A 188 -11.65 12.54 -14.33
C PHE A 188 -10.32 13.15 -14.82
N ASP A 189 -9.64 12.52 -15.77
CA ASP A 189 -8.41 13.02 -16.39
C ASP A 189 -7.33 13.45 -15.37
N GLN A 190 -7.17 12.62 -14.33
CA GLN A 190 -6.23 12.82 -13.23
C GLN A 190 -6.49 14.08 -12.38
N ASN A 191 -7.65 14.73 -12.53
CA ASN A 191 -8.03 15.92 -11.80
C ASN A 191 -8.73 15.57 -10.47
N GLU A 192 -7.99 15.62 -9.35
CA GLU A 192 -8.52 15.38 -8.00
C GLU A 192 -9.70 16.34 -7.65
N ASN A 193 -9.77 17.55 -8.22
CA ASN A 193 -10.84 18.51 -7.93
C ASN A 193 -12.14 18.16 -8.68
N SER A 194 -12.03 17.75 -9.95
CA SER A 194 -13.17 17.20 -10.69
C SER A 194 -13.67 15.91 -10.04
N MET A 195 -12.78 15.00 -9.64
CA MET A 195 -13.16 13.78 -8.94
C MET A 195 -13.92 14.03 -7.61
N ARG A 196 -13.70 15.17 -6.93
CA ARG A 196 -14.47 15.56 -5.72
C ARG A 196 -15.91 15.99 -6.02
N ARG A 197 -16.23 16.35 -7.26
CA ARG A 197 -17.60 16.65 -7.75
C ARG A 197 -18.39 15.38 -8.11
N LEU A 198 -17.76 14.19 -8.09
CA LEU A 198 -18.46 12.91 -8.31
C LEU A 198 -19.45 12.64 -7.18
N ASP A 199 -20.74 12.61 -7.52
CA ASP A 199 -21.81 12.32 -6.59
C ASP A 199 -22.14 10.82 -6.48
N ARG A 200 -22.92 10.46 -5.46
CA ARG A 200 -23.33 9.08 -5.18
C ARG A 200 -24.28 8.50 -6.22
N ASP A 201 -25.19 9.31 -6.74
CA ASP A 201 -26.27 8.83 -7.63
C ASP A 201 -25.70 8.50 -9.01
N THR A 202 -24.72 9.28 -9.49
CA THR A 202 -23.85 8.95 -10.62
C THR A 202 -23.20 7.57 -10.45
N VAL A 203 -22.54 7.30 -9.32
CA VAL A 203 -21.87 6.01 -9.08
C VAL A 203 -22.87 4.85 -9.05
N LEU A 204 -24.02 5.02 -8.40
CA LEU A 204 -25.09 4.01 -8.35
C LEU A 204 -25.72 3.74 -9.72
N ALA A 205 -25.79 4.74 -10.60
CA ALA A 205 -26.31 4.57 -11.95
C ALA A 205 -25.36 3.78 -12.86
N VAL A 206 -24.04 3.98 -12.72
CA VAL A 206 -23.05 3.35 -13.63
C VAL A 206 -22.36 2.11 -13.07
N GLU A 207 -22.41 1.81 -11.77
CA GLU A 207 -21.76 0.61 -11.22
C GLU A 207 -22.33 -0.69 -11.81
N ASN A 208 -21.48 -1.71 -12.01
CA ASN A 208 -21.83 -2.94 -12.72
C ASN A 208 -22.25 -2.74 -14.20
N THR A 209 -22.03 -1.58 -14.81
CA THR A 209 -22.23 -1.39 -16.26
C THR A 209 -20.92 -1.42 -17.02
N ALA A 210 -20.98 -1.61 -18.35
CA ALA A 210 -19.84 -1.45 -19.25
C ALA A 210 -20.29 -0.82 -20.59
N PRO A 211 -20.65 0.48 -20.63
CA PRO A 211 -21.15 1.14 -21.84
C PRO A 211 -20.16 1.14 -23.03
N GLY A 212 -18.85 0.99 -22.78
CA GLY A 212 -17.87 0.77 -23.84
C GLY A 212 -18.03 -0.57 -24.55
N ALA A 213 -18.34 -1.62 -23.79
CA ALA A 213 -18.41 -3.00 -24.26
C ALA A 213 -19.82 -3.46 -24.64
N CYS A 214 -20.87 -2.95 -24.00
CA CYS A 214 -22.26 -3.38 -24.21
C CYS A 214 -23.13 -2.21 -24.68
N GLN A 215 -23.77 -2.38 -25.85
CA GLN A 215 -24.60 -1.34 -26.45
C GLN A 215 -25.83 -1.02 -25.57
N THR A 216 -26.47 -2.01 -24.96
CA THR A 216 -27.66 -1.79 -24.12
C THR A 216 -27.35 -1.00 -22.84
N ASP A 217 -26.14 -1.14 -22.28
CA ASP A 217 -25.69 -0.27 -21.18
C ASP A 217 -25.46 1.17 -21.68
N ALA A 218 -24.90 1.34 -22.89
CA ALA A 218 -24.70 2.65 -23.50
C ALA A 218 -26.02 3.37 -23.79
N ASP A 219 -26.97 2.68 -24.42
CA ASP A 219 -28.29 3.20 -24.78
C ASP A 219 -29.12 3.58 -23.54
N HIS A 220 -28.94 2.86 -22.43
CA HIS A 220 -29.62 3.17 -21.17
C HIS A 220 -29.03 4.39 -20.45
N LEU A 221 -27.69 4.51 -20.42
CA LEU A 221 -27.01 5.53 -19.63
C LEU A 221 -26.82 6.86 -20.37
N TYR A 222 -26.60 6.85 -21.69
CA TYR A 222 -26.29 8.08 -22.42
C TYR A 222 -27.38 9.16 -22.31
N PRO A 223 -28.70 8.85 -22.42
CA PRO A 223 -29.75 9.85 -22.23
C PRO A 223 -29.78 10.43 -20.81
N LEU A 224 -29.31 9.67 -19.81
CA LEU A 224 -29.21 10.14 -18.41
C LEU A 224 -28.00 11.06 -18.21
N VAL A 225 -26.92 10.87 -18.97
CA VAL A 225 -25.79 11.81 -19.02
C VAL A 225 -26.18 13.09 -19.76
N GLU A 226 -26.83 12.98 -20.92
CA GLU A 226 -27.29 14.10 -21.73
C GLU A 226 -28.19 15.05 -20.90
N CYS A 227 -29.24 14.51 -20.28
CA CYS A 227 -30.14 15.29 -19.42
C CYS A 227 -29.58 15.65 -18.02
N GLY A 228 -28.31 15.39 -17.74
CA GLY A 228 -27.63 15.82 -16.51
C GLY A 228 -28.05 15.08 -15.23
N LYS A 229 -28.63 13.87 -15.34
CA LYS A 229 -28.92 13.00 -14.18
C LYS A 229 -27.69 12.23 -13.72
N ILE A 230 -26.80 11.89 -14.66
CA ILE A 230 -25.46 11.32 -14.41
C ILE A 230 -24.46 12.44 -14.65
N PHE A 231 -23.44 12.56 -13.79
CA PHE A 231 -22.49 13.67 -13.74
C PHE A 231 -23.17 15.05 -13.56
N ARG A 232 -24.17 15.13 -12.66
CA ARG A 232 -25.03 16.32 -12.47
C ARG A 232 -24.27 17.61 -12.21
N GLU A 233 -23.16 17.54 -11.46
CA GLU A 233 -22.36 18.70 -11.07
C GLU A 233 -21.44 19.23 -12.19
N PHE A 234 -21.55 18.70 -13.41
CA PHE A 234 -20.74 19.02 -14.59
C PHE A 234 -21.57 19.63 -15.71
N ASP A 235 -20.97 20.55 -16.49
CA ASP A 235 -21.63 21.14 -17.66
C ASP A 235 -21.77 20.14 -18.82
N GLU A 236 -22.54 20.50 -19.86
CA GLU A 236 -22.84 19.60 -20.98
C GLU A 236 -21.59 19.10 -21.70
N GLN A 237 -20.58 19.96 -21.89
CA GLN A 237 -19.35 19.60 -22.59
C GLN A 237 -18.46 18.73 -21.69
N GLU A 238 -18.31 19.07 -20.41
CA GLU A 238 -17.67 18.22 -19.41
C GLU A 238 -18.31 16.82 -19.37
N ARG A 239 -19.65 16.73 -19.35
CA ARG A 239 -20.39 15.45 -19.32
C ARG A 239 -20.12 14.58 -20.57
N ILE A 240 -20.04 15.18 -21.75
CA ILE A 240 -19.72 14.46 -23.00
C ILE A 240 -18.29 13.89 -22.95
N GLU A 241 -17.30 14.65 -22.46
CA GLU A 241 -15.94 14.12 -22.33
C GLU A 241 -15.84 12.99 -21.30
N LEU A 242 -16.50 13.15 -20.13
CA LEU A 242 -16.57 12.12 -19.10
C LEU A 242 -17.22 10.84 -19.63
N TRP A 243 -18.26 10.95 -20.47
CA TRP A 243 -18.88 9.82 -21.15
C TRP A 243 -17.92 9.08 -22.10
N VAL A 244 -17.16 9.82 -22.92
CA VAL A 244 -16.15 9.22 -23.82
C VAL A 244 -15.07 8.48 -23.03
N ARG A 245 -14.57 9.08 -21.94
CA ARG A 245 -13.60 8.42 -21.03
C ARG A 245 -14.21 7.19 -20.35
N LEU A 246 -15.48 7.23 -19.94
CA LEU A 246 -16.21 6.09 -19.34
C LEU A 246 -16.40 4.93 -20.31
N CYS A 247 -16.79 5.21 -21.56
CA CYS A 247 -16.87 4.22 -22.62
C CYS A 247 -15.49 3.61 -22.90
N SER A 248 -14.45 4.42 -23.07
CA SER A 248 -13.07 3.94 -23.27
C SER A 248 -12.62 2.99 -22.15
N ALA A 249 -12.80 3.40 -20.89
CA ALA A 249 -12.41 2.64 -19.70
C ALA A 249 -13.15 1.29 -19.53
N THR A 250 -14.36 1.17 -20.09
CA THR A 250 -15.24 0.00 -19.89
C THR A 250 -15.28 -0.97 -21.08
N THR A 251 -14.41 -0.78 -22.08
CA THR A 251 -14.26 -1.70 -23.23
C THR A 251 -13.93 -3.15 -22.84
N ASN A 252 -13.28 -3.36 -21.69
CA ASN A 252 -12.80 -4.68 -21.24
C ASN A 252 -12.93 -4.90 -19.72
N CYS A 253 -13.79 -4.13 -19.05
CA CYS A 253 -14.18 -4.31 -17.65
C CYS A 253 -15.47 -3.53 -17.33
N LEU A 254 -16.17 -3.97 -16.29
CA LEU A 254 -17.28 -3.26 -15.65
C LEU A 254 -16.78 -2.04 -14.87
N VAL A 255 -17.63 -1.03 -14.69
CA VAL A 255 -17.37 0.10 -13.78
C VAL A 255 -17.21 -0.41 -12.34
N PRO A 256 -16.05 -0.19 -11.70
CA PRO A 256 -15.78 -0.65 -10.35
C PRO A 256 -16.26 0.37 -9.30
N SER A 257 -16.89 -0.15 -8.24
CA SER A 257 -17.30 0.59 -7.05
C SER A 257 -17.00 -0.19 -5.77
N LEU A 258 -17.16 0.44 -4.60
CA LEU A 258 -17.06 -0.25 -3.32
C LEU A 258 -18.12 -1.37 -3.17
N TYR A 259 -19.32 -1.20 -3.74
CA TYR A 259 -20.33 -2.27 -3.77
C TYR A 259 -19.82 -3.46 -4.59
N THR A 260 -19.34 -3.23 -5.82
CA THR A 260 -18.82 -4.32 -6.66
C THR A 260 -17.61 -5.03 -6.02
N PHE A 261 -16.78 -4.29 -5.28
CA PHE A 261 -15.67 -4.87 -4.49
C PHE A 261 -16.18 -5.83 -3.43
N PHE A 262 -17.11 -5.40 -2.55
CA PHE A 262 -17.64 -6.26 -1.49
C PHE A 262 -18.41 -7.47 -2.05
N GLU A 263 -19.11 -7.33 -3.17
CA GLU A 263 -19.74 -8.46 -3.85
C GLU A 263 -18.70 -9.43 -4.42
N ASN A 264 -17.77 -8.96 -5.27
CA ASN A 264 -16.70 -9.77 -5.87
C ASN A 264 -15.84 -10.48 -4.82
N CYS A 265 -15.66 -9.86 -3.66
CA CYS A 265 -15.00 -10.43 -2.50
C CYS A 265 -15.64 -11.75 -2.03
N LYS A 266 -16.97 -11.93 -2.12
CA LYS A 266 -17.64 -13.20 -1.79
C LYS A 266 -17.13 -14.36 -2.68
N TYR A 267 -16.93 -14.09 -3.96
CA TYR A 267 -16.41 -15.07 -4.91
C TYR A 267 -14.90 -15.34 -4.70
N LEU A 268 -14.11 -14.31 -4.43
CA LEU A 268 -12.71 -14.48 -4.04
C LEU A 268 -12.58 -15.30 -2.74
N GLN A 269 -13.49 -15.16 -1.77
CA GLN A 269 -13.49 -15.94 -0.54
C GLN A 269 -13.75 -17.43 -0.81
N ALA A 270 -14.69 -17.77 -1.69
CA ALA A 270 -14.93 -19.16 -2.09
C ALA A 270 -13.67 -19.81 -2.70
N ALA A 271 -12.98 -19.09 -3.60
CA ALA A 271 -11.69 -19.53 -4.13
C ALA A 271 -10.58 -19.60 -3.05
N ALA A 272 -10.55 -18.65 -2.11
CA ALA A 272 -9.57 -18.63 -1.02
C ALA A 272 -9.72 -19.84 -0.08
N ASP A 273 -10.94 -20.33 0.13
CA ASP A 273 -11.19 -21.57 0.90
C ASP A 273 -10.72 -22.82 0.15
N GLY A 274 -10.73 -22.79 -1.19
CA GLY A 274 -10.01 -23.74 -2.04
C GLY A 274 -8.50 -23.66 -1.84
N MET A 275 -7.90 -22.46 -1.97
CA MET A 275 -6.45 -22.22 -1.78
C MET A 275 -5.94 -22.77 -0.42
N LYS A 276 -6.71 -22.57 0.67
CA LYS A 276 -6.40 -23.10 2.02
C LYS A 276 -6.36 -24.63 2.12
N ARG A 277 -6.70 -25.38 1.07
CA ARG A 277 -6.50 -26.84 1.01
C ARG A 277 -5.04 -27.20 0.75
N LEU A 278 -4.27 -26.30 0.14
CA LEU A 278 -2.85 -26.48 -0.21
C LEU A 278 -1.87 -26.01 0.87
N MET A 279 -2.32 -25.51 2.02
CA MET A 279 -1.43 -25.00 3.07
C MET A 279 -2.12 -24.91 4.44
N HIS A 280 -1.34 -25.04 5.51
CA HIS A 280 -1.70 -24.45 6.80
C HIS A 280 -1.50 -22.92 6.76
N LEU A 281 -2.32 -22.17 7.52
CA LEU A 281 -2.15 -20.73 7.72
C LEU A 281 -2.11 -20.43 9.21
N GLU A 282 -0.99 -19.89 9.70
CA GLU A 282 -0.90 -19.44 11.08
C GLU A 282 -1.61 -18.08 11.32
N ARG A 283 -1.73 -17.69 12.59
CA ARG A 283 -2.32 -16.40 12.97
C ARG A 283 -1.50 -15.24 12.36
N ARG A 284 -2.15 -14.44 11.51
CA ARG A 284 -1.61 -13.28 10.77
C ARG A 284 -0.82 -13.61 9.50
N GLU A 285 -0.66 -14.88 9.11
CA GLU A 285 -0.04 -15.24 7.82
C GLU A 285 -0.98 -15.06 6.62
N THR A 286 -0.39 -14.82 5.44
CA THR A 286 -1.13 -14.66 4.18
C THR A 286 -0.96 -15.87 3.26
N ILE A 287 -1.97 -16.18 2.44
CA ILE A 287 -1.86 -17.23 1.40
C ILE A 287 -0.64 -16.97 0.51
N ARG A 288 -0.39 -15.69 0.17
CA ARG A 288 0.76 -15.30 -0.65
C ARG A 288 2.08 -15.56 0.08
N SER A 289 2.25 -15.14 1.32
CA SER A 289 3.51 -15.33 2.07
C SER A 289 3.85 -16.79 2.32
N VAL A 290 2.86 -17.66 2.55
CA VAL A 290 3.11 -19.11 2.69
C VAL A 290 3.53 -19.73 1.36
N LEU A 291 2.87 -19.35 0.25
CA LEU A 291 3.28 -19.79 -1.09
C LEU A 291 4.63 -19.20 -1.53
N GLU A 292 4.96 -17.96 -1.17
CA GLU A 292 6.28 -17.33 -1.41
C GLU A 292 7.38 -18.11 -0.68
N ARG A 293 7.18 -18.51 0.59
CA ARG A 293 8.10 -19.39 1.33
C ARG A 293 8.22 -20.79 0.72
N GLY A 294 7.14 -21.31 0.14
CA GLY A 294 7.09 -22.64 -0.47
C GLY A 294 7.54 -22.70 -1.94
N PHE A 295 7.82 -21.56 -2.59
CA PHE A 295 8.11 -21.53 -4.01
C PHE A 295 9.58 -21.86 -4.31
N HIS A 296 9.80 -22.91 -5.09
CA HIS A 296 11.12 -23.37 -5.50
C HIS A 296 11.34 -23.06 -6.98
N ASP A 297 12.30 -22.18 -7.27
CA ASP A 297 12.81 -22.04 -8.63
C ASP A 297 13.63 -23.29 -8.98
N THR A 298 13.48 -23.80 -10.21
CA THR A 298 13.94 -25.16 -10.57
C THR A 298 15.47 -25.31 -10.48
N GLU A 299 15.93 -26.49 -10.07
CA GLU A 299 17.33 -26.74 -9.67
C GLU A 299 18.34 -26.73 -10.85
N THR A 300 17.86 -26.58 -12.09
CA THR A 300 18.61 -26.64 -13.35
C THR A 300 18.62 -25.28 -14.07
N PRO A 301 19.78 -24.76 -14.52
CA PRO A 301 19.88 -23.47 -15.22
C PRO A 301 19.12 -23.39 -16.56
N GLU A 302 18.87 -24.54 -17.21
CA GLU A 302 18.18 -24.61 -18.50
C GLU A 302 16.66 -24.44 -18.33
N ASP A 303 16.07 -25.10 -17.33
CA ASP A 303 14.63 -25.02 -17.02
C ASP A 303 14.23 -23.70 -16.34
N ALA A 304 15.17 -23.02 -15.68
CA ALA A 304 14.97 -21.71 -15.04
C ALA A 304 14.53 -20.60 -16.01
N SER A 305 14.61 -20.83 -17.32
CA SER A 305 14.15 -19.92 -18.37
C SER A 305 12.67 -20.06 -18.75
N THR A 306 11.95 -21.07 -18.25
CA THR A 306 10.55 -21.34 -18.67
C THR A 306 9.56 -21.59 -17.52
N CYS A 307 8.29 -21.36 -17.83
CA CYS A 307 7.15 -21.48 -16.94
C CYS A 307 6.02 -22.28 -17.61
N MET A 308 5.43 -23.23 -16.88
CA MET A 308 4.33 -24.05 -17.40
C MET A 308 2.97 -23.38 -17.15
N ILE A 309 2.27 -23.04 -18.24
CA ILE A 309 0.96 -22.40 -18.23
C ILE A 309 -0.13 -23.40 -18.69
N GLN A 310 -1.17 -23.54 -17.88
CA GLN A 310 -2.39 -24.28 -18.18
C GLN A 310 -3.24 -23.50 -19.19
N ILE A 311 -3.54 -24.12 -20.33
CA ILE A 311 -4.32 -23.51 -21.43
C ILE A 311 -5.71 -24.13 -21.61
N SER A 312 -5.93 -25.32 -21.03
CA SER A 312 -7.23 -26.00 -20.92
C SER A 312 -7.24 -26.90 -19.66
N ALA A 313 -8.38 -27.55 -19.38
CA ALA A 313 -8.49 -28.47 -18.25
C ALA A 313 -7.48 -29.64 -18.32
N SER A 314 -7.06 -30.03 -19.53
CA SER A 314 -6.22 -31.22 -19.78
C SER A 314 -4.90 -30.91 -20.50
N SER A 315 -4.58 -29.64 -20.78
CA SER A 315 -3.38 -29.28 -21.57
C SER A 315 -2.64 -28.03 -21.11
N TYR A 316 -1.32 -28.09 -21.31
CA TYR A 316 -0.32 -27.15 -20.80
C TYR A 316 0.69 -26.77 -21.88
N LYS A 317 1.29 -25.58 -21.76
CA LYS A 317 2.39 -25.11 -22.62
C LYS A 317 3.52 -24.50 -21.79
N LEU A 318 4.75 -24.72 -22.23
CA LEU A 318 5.94 -24.05 -21.69
C LEU A 318 6.12 -22.68 -22.35
N VAL A 319 6.43 -21.67 -21.54
CA VAL A 319 6.51 -20.26 -21.94
C VAL A 319 7.76 -19.62 -21.32
N PRO A 320 8.60 -18.88 -22.07
CA PRO A 320 9.78 -18.23 -21.51
C PRO A 320 9.42 -17.21 -20.41
N ALA A 321 10.08 -17.26 -19.26
CA ALA A 321 9.77 -16.45 -18.08
C ALA A 321 11.04 -16.11 -17.28
N ASN A 322 11.12 -14.88 -16.75
CA ASN A 322 12.17 -14.50 -15.80
C ASN A 322 11.80 -14.95 -14.37
N GLY A 323 12.78 -15.27 -13.53
CA GLY A 323 12.54 -15.82 -12.19
C GLY A 323 11.63 -14.97 -11.28
N GLY A 324 11.75 -13.63 -11.33
CA GLY A 324 10.87 -12.73 -10.57
C GLY A 324 9.40 -12.73 -11.01
N ASP A 325 9.16 -13.02 -12.29
CA ASP A 325 7.81 -13.02 -12.89
C ASP A 325 7.11 -14.38 -12.76
N ARG A 326 7.91 -15.46 -12.71
CA ARG A 326 7.46 -16.86 -12.63
C ARG A 326 6.52 -17.08 -11.45
N PHE A 327 6.84 -16.55 -10.26
CA PHE A 327 5.98 -16.66 -9.08
C PHE A 327 4.58 -16.07 -9.34
N ASP A 328 4.48 -14.85 -9.87
CA ASP A 328 3.21 -14.14 -9.96
C ASP A 328 2.26 -14.80 -10.97
N LEU A 329 2.80 -15.31 -12.08
CA LEU A 329 2.08 -16.10 -13.07
C LEU A 329 1.53 -17.40 -12.47
N GLN A 330 2.37 -18.15 -11.77
CA GLN A 330 1.97 -19.41 -11.14
C GLN A 330 1.00 -19.20 -9.97
N TYR A 331 1.15 -18.11 -9.23
CA TYR A 331 0.20 -17.68 -8.20
C TYR A 331 -1.17 -17.35 -8.81
N ARG A 332 -1.23 -16.56 -9.89
CA ARG A 332 -2.48 -16.29 -10.63
C ARG A 332 -3.11 -17.57 -11.20
N GLN A 333 -2.29 -18.51 -11.68
CA GLN A 333 -2.76 -19.79 -12.19
C GLN A 333 -3.46 -20.63 -11.11
N LEU A 334 -2.93 -20.66 -9.88
CA LEU A 334 -3.61 -21.31 -8.75
C LEU A 334 -4.92 -20.59 -8.38
N TRP A 335 -4.94 -19.25 -8.36
CA TRP A 335 -6.18 -18.51 -8.13
C TRP A 335 -7.23 -18.73 -9.20
N LEU A 336 -6.84 -18.85 -10.47
CA LEU A 336 -7.76 -19.17 -11.56
C LEU A 336 -8.28 -20.61 -11.48
N TYR A 337 -7.45 -21.57 -11.09
CA TYR A 337 -7.92 -22.92 -10.79
C TYR A 337 -8.94 -22.88 -9.63
N ALA A 338 -8.62 -22.20 -8.52
CA ALA A 338 -9.52 -22.11 -7.38
C ALA A 338 -10.83 -21.36 -7.69
N LEU A 339 -10.79 -20.27 -8.46
CA LEU A 339 -11.98 -19.55 -8.94
C LEU A 339 -12.82 -20.42 -9.89
N ARG A 340 -12.19 -21.23 -10.73
CA ARG A 340 -12.89 -22.11 -11.68
C ARG A 340 -13.57 -23.29 -10.98
N GLU A 341 -12.89 -23.89 -10.02
CA GLU A 341 -13.25 -25.18 -9.40
C GLU A 341 -13.81 -25.06 -7.97
N PHE A 342 -14.09 -23.84 -7.46
CA PHE A 342 -14.62 -23.65 -6.10
C PHE A 342 -15.90 -24.46 -5.75
N PRO A 343 -16.85 -24.76 -6.67
CA PRO A 343 -18.05 -25.53 -6.31
C PRO A 343 -17.69 -26.96 -5.91
N ASP A 344 -16.65 -27.49 -6.54
CA ASP A 344 -16.12 -28.85 -6.38
C ASP A 344 -15.06 -28.90 -5.25
N MET A 345 -14.60 -27.74 -4.77
CA MET A 345 -13.64 -27.59 -3.65
C MET A 345 -14.17 -26.79 -2.44
N PRO A 346 -15.38 -27.07 -1.91
CA PRO A 346 -15.95 -26.33 -0.77
C PRO A 346 -15.05 -26.38 0.47
N ALA A 347 -15.18 -25.40 1.37
CA ALA A 347 -14.39 -25.31 2.60
C ALA A 347 -14.50 -26.59 3.46
N LYS A 348 -13.40 -26.99 4.12
CA LYS A 348 -13.37 -28.10 5.10
C LYS A 348 -14.23 -27.74 6.34
N GLY A 349 -15.51 -28.04 6.30
CA GLY A 349 -16.42 -27.86 7.44
C GLY A 349 -16.17 -28.90 8.54
N LYS A 350 -16.35 -28.50 9.81
CA LYS A 350 -16.59 -29.48 10.89
C LYS A 350 -17.88 -30.24 10.57
N GLN A 351 -17.90 -31.55 10.78
CA GLN A 351 -19.13 -32.34 10.62
C GLN A 351 -20.07 -32.01 11.78
N ASN A 352 -21.23 -31.42 11.48
CA ASN A 352 -22.32 -31.31 12.43
C ASN A 352 -23.06 -32.65 12.46
N LEU A 353 -23.10 -33.30 13.63
CA LEU A 353 -23.67 -34.65 13.81
C LEU A 353 -25.18 -34.75 13.52
N ALA A 354 -25.89 -33.62 13.41
CA ALA A 354 -27.34 -33.55 13.21
C ALA A 354 -27.77 -32.65 12.02
N GLY A 355 -26.87 -32.31 11.10
CA GLY A 355 -27.19 -31.51 9.90
C GLY A 355 -27.16 -32.34 8.60
N PRO A 356 -27.82 -31.90 7.51
CA PRO A 356 -27.61 -32.50 6.19
C PRO A 356 -26.12 -32.44 5.84
N LYS A 357 -25.57 -33.56 5.35
CA LYS A 357 -24.15 -33.66 4.99
C LYS A 357 -23.79 -32.56 4.00
N ARG A 358 -22.88 -31.66 4.39
CA ARG A 358 -22.25 -30.72 3.44
C ARG A 358 -21.56 -31.55 2.36
N GLY A 359 -21.63 -31.11 1.11
CA GLY A 359 -20.95 -31.77 -0.01
C GLY A 359 -19.47 -31.97 0.30
N SER A 360 -18.99 -33.20 0.16
CA SER A 360 -17.56 -33.49 0.16
C SER A 360 -16.94 -32.84 -1.08
N ALA A 361 -15.75 -32.26 -0.93
CA ALA A 361 -14.99 -31.83 -2.10
C ALA A 361 -14.63 -33.03 -2.98
N ASP A 362 -14.58 -32.82 -4.28
CA ASP A 362 -14.18 -33.82 -5.25
C ASP A 362 -12.68 -34.14 -5.05
N GLU A 363 -12.39 -35.42 -4.76
CA GLU A 363 -11.03 -35.89 -4.47
C GLU A 363 -10.10 -35.72 -5.69
N ASN A 364 -10.60 -35.86 -6.92
CA ASN A 364 -9.84 -35.64 -8.16
C ASN A 364 -9.54 -34.17 -8.40
N VAL A 365 -10.51 -33.27 -8.16
CA VAL A 365 -10.29 -31.82 -8.32
C VAL A 365 -9.25 -31.33 -7.32
N VAL A 366 -9.34 -31.74 -6.05
CA VAL A 366 -8.35 -31.37 -5.02
C VAL A 366 -6.97 -31.98 -5.31
N PHE A 367 -6.89 -33.23 -5.78
CA PHE A 367 -5.62 -33.85 -6.18
C PHE A 367 -4.98 -33.14 -7.39
N ASN A 368 -5.77 -32.84 -8.42
CA ASN A 368 -5.31 -32.10 -9.60
C ASN A 368 -4.87 -30.68 -9.23
N PHE A 369 -5.48 -30.04 -8.22
CA PHE A 369 -5.04 -28.75 -7.71
C PHE A 369 -3.68 -28.83 -7.01
N ALA A 370 -3.45 -29.85 -6.19
CA ALA A 370 -2.13 -30.10 -5.58
C ALA A 370 -1.07 -30.44 -6.63
N HIS A 371 -1.42 -31.22 -7.66
CA HIS A 371 -0.55 -31.52 -8.78
C HIS A 371 -0.18 -30.28 -9.60
N LEU A 372 -1.15 -29.37 -9.82
CA LEU A 372 -0.89 -28.08 -10.45
C LEU A 372 0.06 -27.23 -9.59
N ALA A 373 -0.15 -27.16 -8.27
CA ALA A 373 0.72 -26.40 -7.38
C ALA A 373 2.15 -26.95 -7.34
N HIS A 374 2.31 -28.27 -7.24
CA HIS A 374 3.63 -28.92 -7.24
C HIS A 374 4.35 -28.74 -8.59
N SER A 375 3.69 -29.00 -9.71
CA SER A 375 4.27 -28.78 -11.05
C SER A 375 4.55 -27.29 -11.36
N ALA A 376 3.83 -26.37 -10.72
CA ALA A 376 4.07 -24.94 -10.80
C ALA A 376 5.22 -24.42 -9.90
N GLY A 377 5.82 -25.28 -9.07
CA GLY A 377 6.98 -24.94 -8.20
C GLY A 377 6.66 -24.70 -6.72
N PHE A 378 5.40 -24.79 -6.30
CA PHE A 378 5.03 -24.64 -4.89
C PHE A 378 5.25 -25.96 -4.12
N ARG A 379 5.76 -25.86 -2.90
CA ARG A 379 5.98 -26.97 -1.97
C ARG A 379 5.42 -26.60 -0.60
N THR A 380 4.53 -27.44 -0.07
CA THR A 380 3.99 -27.35 1.28
C THR A 380 3.69 -28.77 1.79
N PRO A 381 3.70 -29.02 3.11
CA PRO A 381 3.34 -30.32 3.66
C PRO A 381 1.95 -30.78 3.23
N GLU A 382 1.00 -29.86 3.05
CA GLU A 382 -0.35 -30.16 2.58
C GLU A 382 -0.39 -30.56 1.10
N ILE A 383 0.41 -29.92 0.22
CA ILE A 383 0.54 -30.35 -1.18
C ILE A 383 1.09 -31.78 -1.24
N ASP A 384 2.16 -32.05 -0.49
CA ASP A 384 2.81 -33.37 -0.51
C ASP A 384 1.89 -34.47 0.06
N GLN A 385 1.14 -34.18 1.13
CA GLN A 385 0.12 -35.08 1.68
C GLN A 385 -1.04 -35.35 0.71
N LEU A 386 -1.48 -34.35 -0.06
CA LEU A 386 -2.51 -34.53 -1.07
C LEU A 386 -2.01 -35.40 -2.24
N LEU A 387 -0.76 -35.23 -2.65
CA LEU A 387 -0.14 -36.02 -3.72
C LEU A 387 0.12 -37.49 -3.33
N GLN A 388 0.31 -37.79 -2.05
CA GLN A 388 0.39 -39.18 -1.56
C GLN A 388 -0.94 -39.94 -1.69
N ARG A 389 -2.07 -39.24 -1.81
CA ARG A 389 -3.43 -39.80 -1.84
C ARG A 389 -4.06 -39.70 -3.22
N ASP A 390 -3.45 -40.37 -4.19
CA ASP A 390 -3.97 -40.53 -5.56
C ASP A 390 -5.41 -41.13 -5.52
N PRO A 391 -6.44 -40.39 -5.94
CA PRO A 391 -7.83 -40.84 -5.90
C PRO A 391 -8.10 -42.04 -6.79
N ASP A 392 -7.43 -42.16 -7.95
CA ASP A 392 -7.57 -43.31 -8.84
C ASP A 392 -7.00 -44.57 -8.16
N ARG A 393 -5.90 -44.40 -7.40
CA ARG A 393 -5.27 -45.47 -6.62
C ARG A 393 -6.11 -45.89 -5.42
N GLU A 394 -6.71 -44.94 -4.69
CA GLU A 394 -7.67 -45.26 -3.62
C GLU A 394 -8.93 -45.93 -4.19
N MET A 395 -9.47 -45.45 -5.31
CA MET A 395 -10.63 -46.02 -5.97
C MET A 395 -10.37 -47.44 -6.48
N ALA A 396 -9.21 -47.70 -7.08
CA ALA A 396 -8.77 -49.03 -7.47
C ALA A 396 -8.67 -50.00 -6.27
N GLY A 397 -8.12 -49.53 -5.15
CA GLY A 397 -8.07 -50.31 -3.90
C GLY A 397 -9.46 -50.60 -3.32
N ARG A 398 -10.35 -49.59 -3.29
CA ARG A 398 -11.76 -49.74 -2.87
C ARG A 398 -12.52 -50.71 -3.81
N LEU A 399 -12.29 -50.64 -5.12
CA LEU A 399 -12.90 -51.53 -6.12
C LEU A 399 -12.53 -53.00 -5.87
N LEU A 400 -11.23 -53.30 -5.75
CA LEU A 400 -10.74 -54.67 -5.54
C LEU A 400 -11.26 -55.27 -4.22
N THR A 401 -11.25 -54.48 -3.14
CA THR A 401 -11.72 -54.92 -1.80
C THR A 401 -13.24 -54.97 -1.66
N ALA A 402 -14.00 -54.20 -2.42
CA ALA A 402 -15.46 -54.29 -2.48
C ALA A 402 -15.95 -55.45 -3.38
N ALA A 403 -15.29 -55.68 -4.52
CA ALA A 403 -15.63 -56.75 -5.45
C ALA A 403 -15.35 -58.16 -4.87
N ARG A 404 -14.35 -58.27 -3.98
CA ARG A 404 -14.00 -59.51 -3.27
C ARG A 404 -13.64 -59.21 -1.82
N LYS A 405 -14.43 -59.75 -0.88
CA LYS A 405 -14.25 -59.56 0.57
C LYS A 405 -12.88 -60.08 1.02
N SER A 406 -12.12 -59.23 1.69
CA SER A 406 -10.76 -59.49 2.18
C SER A 406 -10.63 -60.65 3.18
N GLY A 407 -11.73 -61.04 3.85
CA GLY A 407 -11.76 -62.21 4.74
C GLY A 407 -11.99 -63.56 4.04
N GLN A 408 -12.26 -63.57 2.73
CA GLN A 408 -12.53 -64.78 1.94
C GLN A 408 -11.61 -64.93 0.72
N TYR A 409 -11.03 -63.83 0.24
CA TYR A 409 -10.18 -63.79 -0.93
C TYR A 409 -8.92 -62.96 -0.66
N LYS A 410 -7.76 -63.46 -1.09
CA LYS A 410 -6.48 -62.76 -1.00
C LYS A 410 -5.95 -62.51 -2.42
N TYR A 411 -5.34 -61.35 -2.62
CA TYR A 411 -4.51 -61.05 -3.80
C TYR A 411 -3.04 -61.29 -3.44
N ASP A 412 -2.27 -61.96 -4.30
CA ASP A 412 -0.85 -62.28 -4.04
C ASP A 412 0.00 -61.01 -3.89
N ASP A 413 -0.24 -60.04 -4.78
CA ASP A 413 0.25 -58.67 -4.67
C ASP A 413 -0.88 -57.68 -4.94
N LEU A 414 -1.51 -57.21 -3.86
CA LEU A 414 -2.58 -56.21 -3.92
C LEU A 414 -2.07 -54.87 -4.49
N GLN A 415 -0.81 -54.49 -4.28
CA GLN A 415 -0.29 -53.20 -4.74
C GLN A 415 -0.09 -53.19 -6.25
N ASN A 416 0.48 -54.25 -6.82
CA ASN A 416 0.58 -54.43 -8.27
C ASN A 416 -0.80 -54.56 -8.94
N LYS A 417 -1.77 -55.21 -8.28
CA LYS A 417 -3.16 -55.26 -8.80
C LYS A 417 -3.86 -53.90 -8.76
N ILE A 418 -3.60 -53.08 -7.74
CA ILE A 418 -4.03 -51.68 -7.71
C ILE A 418 -3.39 -50.90 -8.87
N THR A 419 -2.08 -51.02 -9.09
CA THR A 419 -1.38 -50.36 -10.21
C THR A 419 -1.96 -50.77 -11.57
N GLN A 420 -2.21 -52.06 -11.81
CA GLN A 420 -2.82 -52.54 -13.06
C GLN A 420 -4.21 -51.93 -13.32
N VAL A 421 -5.03 -51.73 -12.27
CA VAL A 421 -6.33 -51.06 -12.41
C VAL A 421 -6.17 -49.56 -12.67
N VAL A 422 -5.21 -48.90 -11.99
CA VAL A 422 -4.89 -47.48 -12.23
C VAL A 422 -4.39 -47.24 -13.65
N ASP A 423 -3.56 -48.13 -14.19
CA ASP A 423 -3.05 -48.01 -15.56
C ASP A 423 -4.17 -48.22 -16.59
N ILE A 424 -5.16 -49.08 -16.32
CA ILE A 424 -6.39 -49.16 -17.12
C ILE A 424 -7.15 -47.81 -17.07
N ILE A 425 -7.34 -47.21 -15.89
CA ILE A 425 -8.01 -45.89 -15.75
C ILE A 425 -7.25 -44.82 -16.55
N ARG A 426 -5.91 -44.83 -16.51
CA ARG A 426 -5.04 -43.89 -17.24
C ARG A 426 -5.15 -44.00 -18.77
N THR A 427 -5.64 -45.12 -19.32
CA THR A 427 -5.87 -45.28 -20.77
C THR A 427 -7.09 -44.53 -21.30
N ALA A 428 -7.94 -43.99 -20.42
CA ALA A 428 -9.13 -43.24 -20.82
C ALA A 428 -8.77 -41.98 -21.62
N GLN A 429 -9.20 -41.94 -22.89
CA GLN A 429 -9.02 -40.78 -23.75
C GLN A 429 -10.14 -39.75 -23.51
N LEU A 430 -9.78 -38.46 -23.53
CA LEU A 430 -10.75 -37.38 -23.47
C LEU A 430 -11.62 -37.42 -24.73
N VAL A 431 -12.93 -37.58 -24.56
CA VAL A 431 -13.90 -37.43 -25.65
C VAL A 431 -13.83 -35.98 -26.14
N GLN A 432 -13.30 -35.77 -27.34
CA GLN A 432 -13.46 -34.49 -28.04
C GLN A 432 -14.95 -34.35 -28.36
N SER A 433 -15.62 -33.40 -27.70
CA SER A 433 -17.01 -33.07 -27.98
C SER A 433 -17.11 -32.40 -29.36
N ASN A 434 -17.24 -33.21 -30.41
CA ASN A 434 -17.66 -32.77 -31.74
C ASN A 434 -19.16 -32.46 -31.75
N GLU A 435 -19.53 -31.48 -30.92
CA GLU A 435 -20.82 -30.81 -30.91
C GLU A 435 -20.52 -29.30 -30.85
N GLY A 436 -20.97 -28.47 -31.78
CA GLY A 436 -22.02 -28.76 -32.75
C GLY A 436 -23.37 -28.97 -32.06
N THR A 437 -23.60 -28.31 -30.92
CA THR A 437 -24.77 -28.49 -30.05
C THR A 437 -26.05 -27.95 -30.69
N ASN A 438 -26.52 -28.63 -31.72
CA ASN A 438 -27.84 -28.44 -32.30
C ASN A 438 -28.82 -29.36 -31.56
N GLY A 439 -29.29 -28.89 -30.40
CA GLY A 439 -30.17 -29.62 -29.48
C GLY A 439 -29.53 -29.82 -28.10
N PHE A 440 -30.03 -29.24 -27.00
CA PHE A 440 -31.24 -28.44 -26.82
C PHE A 440 -30.91 -26.95 -26.65
N ARG A 441 -31.61 -26.07 -27.37
CA ARG A 441 -31.87 -24.69 -26.90
C ARG A 441 -32.95 -24.76 -25.81
N MET A 442 -32.62 -25.39 -24.68
CA MET A 442 -33.38 -25.22 -23.43
C MET A 442 -33.44 -23.72 -23.16
N GLU A 443 -34.64 -23.23 -22.86
CA GLU A 443 -35.01 -21.82 -22.78
C GLU A 443 -33.84 -20.90 -22.41
N GLU A 444 -33.51 -20.02 -23.35
CA GLU A 444 -32.53 -18.95 -23.20
C GLU A 444 -32.80 -18.24 -21.88
N ASN A 445 -31.93 -18.49 -20.89
CA ASN A 445 -32.26 -18.31 -19.49
C ASN A 445 -32.56 -16.82 -19.27
N THR A 446 -33.83 -16.46 -19.10
CA THR A 446 -34.33 -15.06 -19.17
C THR A 446 -33.85 -14.16 -18.03
N ARG A 447 -32.93 -14.67 -17.21
CA ARG A 447 -32.29 -13.98 -16.10
C ARG A 447 -30.90 -13.53 -16.53
N PRO A 448 -30.60 -12.22 -16.51
CA PRO A 448 -29.25 -11.72 -16.76
C PRO A 448 -28.22 -12.35 -15.81
N SER A 449 -27.02 -12.62 -16.33
CA SER A 449 -25.88 -13.09 -15.51
C SER A 449 -25.56 -12.10 -14.39
N ASN A 450 -25.16 -12.63 -13.22
CA ASN A 450 -24.76 -11.82 -12.07
C ASN A 450 -23.51 -11.00 -12.42
N ARG A 451 -23.65 -9.67 -12.55
CA ARG A 451 -22.56 -8.78 -12.97
C ARG A 451 -21.48 -8.55 -11.90
N SER A 452 -21.73 -8.90 -10.64
CA SER A 452 -20.73 -8.93 -9.58
C SER A 452 -21.00 -10.03 -8.57
N GLY A 453 -19.98 -10.37 -7.79
CA GLY A 453 -20.05 -11.39 -6.75
C GLY A 453 -20.11 -12.81 -7.29
N MET A 454 -20.95 -13.64 -6.70
CA MET A 454 -21.03 -15.06 -7.04
C MET A 454 -21.65 -15.26 -8.42
N PRO A 455 -20.95 -15.88 -9.39
CA PRO A 455 -21.58 -16.28 -10.65
C PRO A 455 -22.72 -17.28 -10.42
N ALA A 456 -23.72 -17.25 -11.29
CA ALA A 456 -24.72 -18.31 -11.30
C ALA A 456 -24.09 -19.64 -11.72
N TYR A 457 -24.68 -20.77 -11.30
CA TYR A 457 -24.16 -22.11 -11.59
C TYR A 457 -23.88 -22.33 -13.08
N TRP A 458 -24.80 -21.92 -13.96
CA TRP A 458 -24.65 -22.07 -15.42
C TRP A 458 -23.62 -21.11 -16.02
N ASP A 459 -23.55 -19.86 -15.54
CA ASP A 459 -22.52 -18.88 -15.95
C ASP A 459 -21.12 -19.44 -15.68
N GLN A 460 -20.92 -19.97 -14.47
CA GLN A 460 -19.67 -20.59 -14.03
C GLN A 460 -19.35 -21.84 -14.87
N HIS A 461 -20.34 -22.72 -15.09
CA HIS A 461 -20.15 -23.96 -15.85
C HIS A 461 -19.75 -23.69 -17.31
N GLN A 462 -20.30 -22.67 -17.95
CA GLN A 462 -19.91 -22.26 -19.31
C GLN A 462 -18.52 -21.60 -19.31
N ALA A 463 -18.25 -20.67 -18.38
CA ALA A 463 -16.96 -20.00 -18.29
C ALA A 463 -15.80 -20.92 -17.84
N LYS A 464 -16.10 -22.06 -17.23
CA LYS A 464 -15.11 -23.09 -16.83
C LYS A 464 -14.17 -23.47 -17.98
N ALA A 465 -14.69 -23.58 -19.21
CA ALA A 465 -13.90 -23.90 -20.40
C ALA A 465 -12.98 -22.76 -20.88
N THR A 466 -13.19 -21.52 -20.42
CA THR A 466 -12.48 -20.31 -20.89
C THR A 466 -11.69 -19.58 -19.79
N MET A 467 -11.85 -19.90 -18.51
CA MET A 467 -11.07 -19.34 -17.39
C MET A 467 -9.63 -19.93 -17.31
N PHE A 468 -8.78 -19.50 -18.24
CA PHE A 468 -7.34 -19.79 -18.31
C PHE A 468 -6.57 -18.50 -18.65
N LEU A 469 -5.32 -18.36 -18.20
CA LEU A 469 -4.54 -17.11 -18.36
C LEU A 469 -4.45 -16.63 -19.81
N ASN A 470 -4.15 -17.54 -20.74
CA ASN A 470 -4.05 -17.24 -22.17
C ASN A 470 -5.36 -16.70 -22.76
N LYS A 471 -6.51 -17.24 -22.33
CA LYS A 471 -7.84 -16.83 -22.82
C LYS A 471 -8.31 -15.53 -22.15
N LEU A 472 -8.06 -15.38 -20.85
CA LEU A 472 -8.42 -14.18 -20.09
C LEU A 472 -7.60 -12.94 -20.46
N HIS A 473 -6.36 -13.10 -20.91
CA HIS A 473 -5.52 -11.99 -21.37
C HIS A 473 -5.50 -11.81 -22.90
N ALA A 474 -6.12 -12.71 -23.68
CA ALA A 474 -6.32 -12.52 -25.12
C ALA A 474 -7.18 -11.27 -25.43
N PRO A 475 -7.08 -10.66 -26.63
CA PRO A 475 -8.06 -9.68 -27.10
C PRO A 475 -9.49 -10.23 -27.00
N ILE A 476 -10.46 -9.36 -26.71
CA ILE A 476 -11.88 -9.72 -26.67
C ILE A 476 -12.63 -8.83 -27.65
N GLU A 477 -13.56 -9.42 -28.39
CA GLU A 477 -14.44 -8.69 -29.29
C GLU A 477 -15.48 -7.89 -28.50
N ARG A 478 -15.95 -6.79 -29.09
CA ARG A 478 -16.99 -5.93 -28.49
C ARG A 478 -18.24 -6.78 -28.25
N GLN A 479 -18.83 -6.67 -27.06
CA GLN A 479 -20.04 -7.43 -26.74
C GLN A 479 -21.23 -6.83 -27.49
N GLY A 480 -22.25 -7.65 -27.77
CA GLY A 480 -23.48 -7.19 -28.41
C GLY A 480 -24.44 -6.54 -27.41
N SER A 481 -25.72 -6.92 -27.52
CA SER A 481 -26.81 -6.44 -26.65
C SER A 481 -26.71 -6.90 -25.19
N SER A 482 -25.83 -7.86 -24.86
CA SER A 482 -25.64 -8.33 -23.49
C SER A 482 -24.19 -8.72 -23.21
N LEU A 483 -23.75 -8.55 -21.97
CA LEU A 483 -22.45 -8.99 -21.51
C LEU A 483 -22.42 -10.51 -21.29
N SER A 484 -21.41 -11.19 -21.84
CA SER A 484 -21.20 -12.61 -21.57
C SER A 484 -20.73 -12.87 -20.14
N SER A 485 -21.05 -14.05 -19.61
CA SER A 485 -20.51 -14.57 -18.34
C SER A 485 -18.97 -14.54 -18.30
N PHE A 486 -18.33 -14.84 -19.43
CA PHE A 486 -16.88 -14.72 -19.61
C PHE A 486 -16.37 -13.28 -19.46
N PHE A 487 -17.02 -12.28 -20.07
CA PHE A 487 -16.65 -10.86 -19.90
C PHE A 487 -16.75 -10.44 -18.43
N ILE A 488 -17.83 -10.81 -17.75
CA ILE A 488 -18.07 -10.48 -16.34
C ILE A 488 -16.99 -11.11 -15.46
N LEU A 489 -16.76 -12.41 -15.57
CA LEU A 489 -15.77 -13.14 -14.77
C LEU A 489 -14.33 -12.66 -15.05
N ARG A 490 -14.03 -12.30 -16.30
CA ARG A 490 -12.77 -11.64 -16.69
C ARG A 490 -12.61 -10.28 -16.01
N SER A 491 -13.67 -9.48 -15.96
CA SER A 491 -13.67 -8.20 -15.24
C SER A 491 -13.44 -8.39 -13.73
N ILE A 492 -14.08 -9.38 -13.12
CA ILE A 492 -13.89 -9.69 -11.69
C ILE A 492 -12.44 -10.10 -11.43
N TYR A 493 -11.87 -11.00 -12.24
CA TYR A 493 -10.46 -11.40 -12.14
C TYR A 493 -9.52 -10.20 -12.31
N PHE A 494 -9.72 -9.34 -13.31
CA PHE A 494 -8.90 -8.13 -13.48
C PHE A 494 -9.02 -7.15 -12.32
N SER A 495 -10.17 -7.06 -11.65
CA SER A 495 -10.32 -6.22 -10.46
C SER A 495 -9.45 -6.68 -9.28
N PHE A 496 -9.00 -7.93 -9.27
CA PHE A 496 -8.17 -8.52 -8.22
C PHE A 496 -6.68 -8.64 -8.59
N PHE A 497 -6.37 -8.99 -9.84
CA PHE A 497 -5.00 -9.30 -10.28
C PHE A 497 -4.45 -8.33 -11.33
N GLY A 498 -5.27 -7.44 -11.90
CA GLY A 498 -4.85 -6.52 -12.96
C GLY A 498 -4.71 -7.19 -14.33
N LYS A 499 -4.53 -6.35 -15.36
CA LYS A 499 -4.47 -6.75 -16.79
C LYS A 499 -3.05 -7.06 -17.26
N GLU A 500 -2.06 -6.43 -16.64
CA GLU A 500 -0.64 -6.58 -16.97
C GLU A 500 -0.11 -7.95 -16.55
N LEU A 501 0.67 -8.55 -17.46
CA LEU A 501 1.48 -9.74 -17.23
C LEU A 501 2.87 -9.45 -17.79
N SER A 502 3.92 -9.93 -17.13
CA SER A 502 5.31 -9.79 -17.59
C SER A 502 5.64 -10.63 -18.83
N ILE A 503 4.68 -11.38 -19.38
CA ILE A 503 4.85 -12.24 -20.56
C ILE A 503 3.69 -12.01 -21.53
N ASN A 504 4.01 -11.91 -22.81
CA ASN A 504 3.02 -11.83 -23.89
C ASN A 504 2.46 -13.22 -24.23
N LEU A 505 1.27 -13.54 -23.72
CA LEU A 505 0.58 -14.82 -23.96
C LEU A 505 -0.09 -14.91 -25.35
N ALA A 506 -0.07 -13.88 -26.19
CA ALA A 506 -0.72 -13.91 -27.51
C ALA A 506 -0.03 -14.86 -28.50
N ASN A 507 1.26 -15.14 -28.32
CA ASN A 507 2.07 -15.94 -29.25
C ASN A 507 2.12 -17.45 -28.93
N LEU A 508 1.27 -17.94 -28.01
CA LEU A 508 1.28 -19.34 -27.54
C LEU A 508 0.96 -20.39 -28.62
N ASN A 509 0.53 -20.00 -29.82
CA ASN A 509 0.11 -20.93 -30.87
C ASN A 509 1.26 -21.78 -31.44
N GLY A 510 2.53 -21.36 -31.31
CA GLY A 510 3.69 -22.07 -31.86
C GLY A 510 4.32 -23.15 -30.96
N SER A 511 4.06 -23.16 -29.65
CA SER A 511 4.72 -24.08 -28.71
C SER A 511 4.02 -25.46 -28.63
N PRO A 512 4.77 -26.57 -28.49
CA PRO A 512 4.20 -27.89 -28.27
C PRO A 512 3.36 -27.94 -27.00
N SER A 513 2.24 -28.67 -27.06
CA SER A 513 1.32 -28.84 -25.92
C SER A 513 1.63 -30.15 -25.21
N MET A 514 1.75 -30.12 -23.88
CA MET A 514 1.79 -31.32 -23.04
C MET A 514 0.40 -31.63 -22.49
N GLY A 515 0.08 -32.91 -22.33
CA GLY A 515 -1.15 -33.39 -21.71
C GLY A 515 -1.04 -33.51 -20.20
N LEU A 516 -2.18 -33.46 -19.51
CA LEU A 516 -2.28 -33.71 -18.06
C LEU A 516 -1.77 -35.13 -17.68
N HIS A 517 -1.92 -36.11 -18.59
CA HIS A 517 -1.43 -37.48 -18.40
C HIS A 517 0.11 -37.55 -18.40
N ASP A 518 0.78 -36.81 -19.30
CA ASP A 518 2.25 -36.73 -19.36
C ASP A 518 2.82 -36.17 -18.05
N LEU A 519 2.15 -35.15 -17.51
CA LEU A 519 2.51 -34.52 -16.24
C LEU A 519 2.27 -35.42 -15.02
N ARG A 520 1.15 -36.15 -14.97
CA ARG A 520 0.92 -37.16 -13.91
C ARG A 520 1.98 -38.27 -13.97
N GLY A 521 2.36 -38.72 -15.17
CA GLY A 521 3.36 -39.78 -15.39
C GLY A 521 4.76 -39.42 -14.87
N GLN A 522 5.20 -38.17 -15.06
CA GLN A 522 6.52 -37.70 -14.61
C GLN A 522 6.71 -37.75 -13.07
N SER A 523 5.62 -37.76 -12.29
CA SER A 523 5.70 -37.84 -10.81
C SER A 523 5.99 -39.25 -10.27
N GLN A 524 5.81 -40.31 -11.08
CA GLN A 524 6.04 -41.71 -10.69
C GLN A 524 6.98 -42.47 -11.63
N GLY A 525 7.42 -41.85 -12.74
CA GLY A 525 8.16 -42.50 -13.82
C GLY A 525 9.51 -41.88 -14.12
N ARG A 526 10.51 -42.08 -13.25
CA ARG A 526 11.94 -42.02 -13.66
C ARG A 526 12.62 -43.37 -13.50
N SER A 527 12.12 -44.34 -14.28
CA SER A 527 12.70 -45.67 -14.45
C SER A 527 12.83 -46.00 -15.94
N GLU A 528 13.41 -45.08 -16.71
CA GLU A 528 13.94 -45.42 -18.03
C GLU A 528 15.12 -46.38 -17.87
N THR A 529 15.14 -47.41 -18.70
CA THR A 529 16.16 -48.47 -18.69
C THR A 529 17.49 -47.98 -19.26
N HIS A 530 18.20 -47.15 -18.52
CA HIS A 530 19.65 -47.08 -18.63
C HIS A 530 20.27 -48.23 -17.85
N GLN A 531 21.31 -48.85 -18.43
CA GLN A 531 22.15 -49.78 -17.68
C GLN A 531 22.64 -49.10 -16.40
N PRO A 532 22.68 -49.81 -15.25
CA PRO A 532 23.12 -49.23 -14.00
C PRO A 532 24.49 -48.57 -14.19
N PRO A 533 24.66 -47.27 -13.86
CA PRO A 533 25.94 -46.60 -14.01
C PRO A 533 27.01 -47.39 -13.27
N SER A 534 28.19 -47.50 -13.89
CA SER A 534 29.31 -48.19 -13.28
C SER A 534 29.61 -47.58 -11.90
N GLU A 535 30.13 -48.37 -10.96
CA GLU A 535 30.42 -47.89 -9.60
C GLU A 535 31.31 -46.62 -9.62
N HIS A 536 32.21 -46.56 -10.60
CA HIS A 536 33.11 -45.44 -10.89
C HIS A 536 32.47 -44.23 -11.61
N GLU A 537 31.25 -44.37 -12.13
CA GLU A 537 30.38 -43.24 -12.52
C GLU A 537 29.51 -42.78 -11.36
N ARG A 538 29.01 -43.69 -10.52
CA ARG A 538 28.25 -43.33 -9.31
C ARG A 538 29.09 -42.50 -8.34
N GLN A 539 30.35 -42.89 -8.11
CA GLN A 539 31.29 -42.09 -7.31
C GLN A 539 31.50 -40.69 -7.92
N ARG A 540 31.80 -40.59 -9.22
CA ARG A 540 32.00 -39.29 -9.88
C ARG A 540 30.75 -38.41 -9.87
N LEU A 541 29.56 -38.98 -10.08
CA LEU A 541 28.29 -38.24 -9.96
C LEU A 541 28.04 -37.78 -8.52
N HIS A 542 28.41 -38.58 -7.52
CA HIS A 542 28.29 -38.21 -6.11
C HIS A 542 29.27 -37.09 -5.72
N GLU A 543 30.53 -37.17 -6.15
CA GLU A 543 31.53 -36.12 -5.94
C GLU A 543 31.13 -34.80 -6.64
N LEU A 544 30.64 -34.88 -7.88
CA LEU A 544 30.16 -33.70 -8.62
C LEU A 544 28.94 -33.08 -7.92
N ALA A 545 27.98 -33.90 -7.46
CA ALA A 545 26.81 -33.44 -6.72
C ALA A 545 27.17 -32.82 -5.36
N GLN A 546 28.16 -33.37 -4.64
CA GLN A 546 28.68 -32.75 -3.41
C GLN A 546 29.34 -31.40 -3.70
N GLN A 547 30.19 -31.30 -4.72
CA GLN A 547 30.81 -30.02 -5.11
C GLN A 547 29.78 -28.97 -5.54
N GLN A 548 28.78 -29.37 -6.32
CA GLN A 548 27.67 -28.51 -6.73
C GLN A 548 26.78 -28.09 -5.55
N ALA A 549 26.52 -28.98 -4.58
CA ALA A 549 25.79 -28.62 -3.36
C ALA A 549 26.59 -27.62 -2.49
N ILE A 550 27.91 -27.77 -2.39
CA ILE A 550 28.79 -26.84 -1.66
C ILE A 550 28.85 -25.47 -2.36
N SER A 551 28.98 -25.43 -3.69
CA SER A 551 29.01 -24.15 -4.42
C SER A 551 27.65 -23.46 -4.41
N ALA A 552 26.55 -24.21 -4.59
CA ALA A 552 25.19 -23.68 -4.48
C ALA A 552 24.89 -23.15 -3.07
N LYS A 553 25.36 -23.83 -2.02
CA LYS A 553 25.24 -23.34 -0.64
C LYS A 553 26.00 -22.03 -0.44
N ARG A 554 27.28 -21.96 -0.83
CA ARG A 554 28.08 -20.72 -0.74
C ARG A 554 27.43 -19.55 -1.50
N ALA A 555 26.93 -19.80 -2.70
CA ALA A 555 26.24 -18.79 -3.52
C ALA A 555 24.85 -18.39 -2.98
N ARG A 556 24.24 -19.16 -2.07
CA ARG A 556 23.05 -18.77 -1.30
C ARG A 556 23.46 -17.95 -0.08
N ASP A 557 24.43 -18.43 0.70
CA ASP A 557 24.95 -17.74 1.90
C ASP A 557 25.48 -16.32 1.57
N GLU A 558 26.11 -16.14 0.40
CA GLU A 558 26.59 -14.83 -0.09
C GLU A 558 25.44 -13.91 -0.52
N ARG A 559 24.44 -14.42 -1.27
CA ARG A 559 23.23 -13.66 -1.63
C ARG A 559 22.40 -13.25 -0.41
N ASP A 560 22.25 -14.13 0.57
CA ASP A 560 21.56 -13.83 1.83
C ASP A 560 22.30 -12.73 2.62
N TYR A 561 23.63 -12.71 2.55
CA TYR A 561 24.45 -11.68 3.19
C TYR A 561 24.29 -10.32 2.49
N GLU A 562 24.36 -10.28 1.17
CA GLU A 562 24.14 -9.06 0.38
C GLU A 562 22.73 -8.50 0.56
N ALA A 563 21.70 -9.37 0.56
CA ALA A 563 20.31 -8.98 0.80
C ALA A 563 20.11 -8.36 2.20
N ARG A 564 20.79 -8.88 3.24
CA ARG A 564 20.77 -8.29 4.59
C ARG A 564 21.45 -6.94 4.63
N LEU A 565 22.59 -6.78 3.96
CA LEU A 565 23.31 -5.51 3.89
C LEU A 565 22.50 -4.44 3.14
N GLU A 566 21.85 -4.82 2.03
CA GLU A 566 20.99 -3.92 1.26
C GLU A 566 19.72 -3.54 2.04
N HIS A 567 19.10 -4.49 2.77
CA HIS A 567 18.00 -4.19 3.68
C HIS A 567 18.39 -3.12 4.71
N LEU A 568 19.51 -3.32 5.41
CA LEU A 568 20.00 -2.36 6.40
C LEU A 568 20.28 -0.98 5.79
N ARG A 569 20.87 -0.91 4.59
CA ARG A 569 21.07 0.36 3.87
C ARG A 569 19.75 1.06 3.53
N ARG A 570 18.75 0.32 3.05
CA ARG A 570 17.41 0.86 2.76
C ARG A 570 16.71 1.36 4.03
N GLU A 571 16.88 0.65 5.15
CA GLU A 571 16.34 1.04 6.45
C GLU A 571 17.01 2.32 6.99
N THR A 572 18.34 2.45 6.89
CA THR A 572 19.04 3.71 7.23
C THR A 572 18.50 4.89 6.42
N GLN A 573 18.40 4.74 5.09
CA GLN A 573 17.88 5.79 4.20
C GLN A 573 16.44 6.19 4.54
N GLU A 574 15.60 5.24 4.98
CA GLU A 574 14.23 5.57 5.41
C GLU A 574 14.22 6.42 6.70
N GLN A 575 15.07 6.10 7.69
CA GLN A 575 15.15 6.90 8.92
C GLN A 575 15.77 8.28 8.65
N GLU A 576 16.79 8.38 7.79
CA GLU A 576 17.35 9.67 7.34
C GLU A 576 16.29 10.54 6.65
N GLY A 577 15.50 9.97 5.73
CA GLY A 577 14.40 10.68 5.07
C GLY A 577 13.30 11.13 6.03
N ARG A 578 13.00 10.35 7.07
CA ARG A 578 12.08 10.75 8.16
C ARG A 578 12.65 11.91 8.97
N LEU A 579 13.95 11.92 9.26
CA LEU A 579 14.63 12.98 10.00
C LEU A 579 14.65 14.30 9.21
N GLN A 580 14.94 14.24 7.91
CA GLN A 580 14.83 15.38 6.98
C GLN A 580 13.40 15.94 6.94
N LEU A 581 12.37 15.08 6.88
CA LEU A 581 10.98 15.51 6.89
C LEU A 581 10.57 16.22 8.20
N LEU A 582 11.10 15.78 9.35
CA LEU A 582 10.88 16.46 10.63
C LEU A 582 11.57 17.83 10.66
N ALA A 583 12.82 17.93 10.18
CA ALA A 583 13.54 19.19 10.08
C ALA A 583 12.81 20.20 9.18
N LYS A 584 12.27 19.75 8.03
CA LYS A 584 11.48 20.61 7.15
C LYS A 584 10.21 21.14 7.84
N LYS A 585 9.47 20.29 8.55
CA LYS A 585 8.26 20.71 9.29
C LYS A 585 8.57 21.69 10.42
N GLN A 586 9.74 21.55 11.05
CA GLN A 586 10.20 22.49 12.06
C GLN A 586 10.43 23.88 11.45
N GLN A 587 11.07 23.97 10.27
CA GLN A 587 11.23 25.23 9.53
C GLN A 587 9.88 25.81 9.07
N GLU A 588 8.98 24.99 8.54
CA GLU A 588 7.64 25.42 8.10
C GLU A 588 6.87 26.09 9.26
N HIS A 589 6.85 25.47 10.45
CA HIS A 589 6.19 26.06 11.63
C HIS A 589 6.93 27.27 12.23
N GLN A 590 8.26 27.35 12.11
CA GLN A 590 9.00 28.56 12.51
C GLN A 590 8.62 29.76 11.61
N ALA A 591 8.61 29.56 10.29
CA ALA A 591 8.22 30.59 9.32
C ALA A 591 6.77 31.09 9.54
N GLU A 592 5.82 30.20 9.85
CA GLU A 592 4.45 30.59 10.22
C GLU A 592 4.44 31.55 11.42
N THR A 593 5.23 31.28 12.47
CA THR A 593 5.28 32.14 13.66
C THR A 593 5.98 33.47 13.44
N GLU A 594 7.02 33.51 12.59
CA GLU A 594 7.70 34.75 12.20
C GLU A 594 6.76 35.66 11.37
N GLN A 595 6.00 35.07 10.43
CA GLN A 595 5.00 35.80 9.65
C GLN A 595 3.88 36.37 10.52
N LEU A 596 3.37 35.60 11.49
CA LEU A 596 2.38 36.06 12.46
C LEU A 596 2.93 37.20 13.34
N GLN A 597 4.18 37.10 13.78
CA GLN A 597 4.84 38.16 14.55
C GLN A 597 4.97 39.46 13.75
N SER A 598 5.49 39.39 12.52
CA SER A 598 5.60 40.56 11.64
C SER A 598 4.24 41.21 11.35
N THR A 599 3.19 40.40 11.19
CA THR A 599 1.81 40.91 10.98
C THR A 599 1.28 41.67 12.21
N CYS A 600 1.60 41.21 13.43
CA CYS A 600 1.21 41.90 14.66
C CYS A 600 1.97 43.23 14.82
N GLU A 601 3.28 43.23 14.54
CA GLU A 601 4.14 44.42 14.62
C GLU A 601 3.71 45.49 13.61
N ALA A 602 3.39 45.11 12.37
CA ALA A 602 2.89 46.03 11.35
C ALA A 602 1.56 46.69 11.76
N LYS A 603 0.60 45.92 12.28
CA LYS A 603 -0.68 46.45 12.77
C LYS A 603 -0.51 47.38 13.99
N LEU A 604 0.43 47.08 14.89
CA LEU A 604 0.71 47.95 16.04
C LEU A 604 1.21 49.33 15.60
N VAL A 605 2.12 49.37 14.63
CA VAL A 605 2.64 50.63 14.05
C VAL A 605 1.54 51.41 13.33
N GLU A 606 0.67 50.74 12.56
CA GLU A 606 -0.46 51.38 11.88
C GLU A 606 -1.41 52.09 12.87
N VAL A 607 -1.71 51.44 14.00
CA VAL A 607 -2.55 52.03 15.06
C VAL A 607 -1.86 53.23 15.74
N GLN A 608 -0.56 53.13 16.04
CA GLN A 608 0.20 54.21 16.66
C GLN A 608 0.27 55.46 15.78
N VAL A 609 0.53 55.31 14.48
CA VAL A 609 0.62 56.43 13.53
C VAL A 609 -0.72 57.18 13.41
N GLU A 610 -1.85 56.47 13.33
CA GLU A 610 -3.16 57.12 13.24
C GLU A 610 -3.60 57.72 14.60
N GLU A 611 -3.17 57.18 15.74
CA GLU A 611 -3.38 57.80 17.06
C GLU A 611 -2.61 59.12 17.19
N GLU A 612 -1.31 59.15 16.85
CA GLU A 612 -0.51 60.38 16.88
C GLU A 612 -1.10 61.46 15.95
N ARG A 613 -1.52 61.06 14.74
CA ARG A 613 -2.14 61.95 13.76
C ARG A 613 -3.42 62.59 14.28
N VAL A 614 -4.32 61.82 14.90
CA VAL A 614 -5.57 62.36 15.46
C VAL A 614 -5.29 63.20 16.70
N ARG A 615 -4.34 62.81 17.55
CA ARG A 615 -3.92 63.59 18.72
C ARG A 615 -3.39 64.97 18.32
N ALA A 616 -2.56 65.05 17.27
CA ALA A 616 -2.09 66.33 16.72
C ALA A 616 -3.24 67.19 16.15
N MET A 617 -4.20 66.58 15.45
CA MET A 617 -5.37 67.29 14.93
C MET A 617 -6.28 67.84 16.05
N LEU A 618 -6.47 67.08 17.13
CA LEU A 618 -7.25 67.52 18.30
C LEU A 618 -6.53 68.62 19.09
N ALA A 619 -5.20 68.60 19.19
CA ALA A 619 -4.43 69.68 19.81
C ALA A 619 -4.65 71.02 19.09
N ASN A 620 -4.44 71.05 17.76
CA ASN A 620 -4.69 72.24 16.95
C ASN A 620 -6.11 72.79 17.10
N LEU A 621 -7.12 71.89 17.11
CA LEU A 621 -8.52 72.30 17.29
C LEU A 621 -8.79 72.88 18.68
N ARG A 622 -8.11 72.42 19.74
CA ARG A 622 -8.23 72.94 21.11
C ARG A 622 -7.47 74.27 21.30
N ASP A 623 -6.32 74.44 20.63
CA ASP A 623 -5.57 75.70 20.68
C ASP A 623 -6.38 76.84 20.05
N GLU A 624 -6.95 76.61 18.86
CA GLU A 624 -7.92 77.51 18.21
C GLU A 624 -9.17 77.78 19.09
N GLU A 625 -9.57 76.83 19.96
CA GLU A 625 -10.69 76.99 20.90
C GLU A 625 -10.35 78.03 21.96
N SER A 626 -9.15 77.92 22.52
CA SER A 626 -8.66 78.84 23.53
C SER A 626 -8.53 80.26 22.97
N GLU A 627 -8.00 80.41 21.75
CA GLU A 627 -7.87 81.71 21.08
C GLU A 627 -9.25 82.34 20.79
N GLN A 628 -10.21 81.54 20.27
CA GLN A 628 -11.57 82.03 20.04
C GLN A 628 -12.27 82.41 21.35
N LYS A 629 -12.14 81.63 22.42
CA LYS A 629 -12.70 81.94 23.74
C LYS A 629 -12.15 83.24 24.32
N ILE A 630 -10.82 83.42 24.33
CA ILE A 630 -10.17 84.65 24.80
C ILE A 630 -10.69 85.88 24.03
N ARG A 631 -10.79 85.75 22.70
CA ARG A 631 -11.31 86.83 21.84
C ARG A 631 -12.80 87.13 22.09
N LEU A 632 -13.59 86.10 22.40
CA LEU A 632 -15.01 86.24 22.73
C LEU A 632 -15.20 86.93 24.09
N GLU A 633 -14.35 86.60 25.07
CA GLU A 633 -14.32 87.21 26.39
C GLU A 633 -13.90 88.69 26.34
N GLN A 634 -12.84 89.03 25.59
CA GLN A 634 -12.45 90.42 25.34
C GLN A 634 -13.58 91.25 24.71
N LEU A 635 -14.21 90.75 23.63
CA LEU A 635 -15.34 91.44 23.00
C LEU A 635 -16.56 91.57 23.94
N ASN A 636 -16.75 90.65 24.87
CA ASN A 636 -17.81 90.71 25.87
C ASN A 636 -17.50 91.76 26.97
N ILE A 637 -16.23 91.96 27.31
CA ILE A 637 -15.78 93.04 28.22
C ILE A 637 -15.98 94.41 27.55
N GLU A 638 -15.50 94.59 26.31
CA GLU A 638 -15.69 95.83 25.53
C GLU A 638 -17.18 96.20 25.39
N GLU A 639 -18.03 95.21 25.13
CA GLU A 639 -19.48 95.42 24.97
C GLU A 639 -20.13 95.83 26.30
N GLN A 640 -19.74 95.21 27.42
CA GLN A 640 -20.22 95.60 28.74
C GLN A 640 -19.74 96.99 29.14
N GLU A 641 -18.51 97.38 28.82
CA GLU A 641 -18.00 98.74 29.04
C GLU A 641 -18.81 99.78 28.23
N LYS A 642 -19.11 99.50 26.96
CA LYS A 642 -19.96 100.38 26.14
C LYS A 642 -21.40 100.44 26.66
N ARG A 643 -22.01 99.34 27.09
CA ARG A 643 -23.33 99.35 27.75
C ARG A 643 -23.32 100.21 29.01
N ASN A 644 -22.31 100.05 29.86
CA ASN A 644 -22.14 100.88 31.06
C ASN A 644 -21.97 102.37 30.69
N LYS A 645 -21.26 102.67 29.60
CA LYS A 645 -21.09 104.04 29.11
C LYS A 645 -22.38 104.64 28.53
N ILE A 646 -23.17 103.85 27.79
CA ILE A 646 -24.51 104.24 27.33
C ILE A 646 -25.39 104.58 28.54
N GLY A 647 -25.45 103.72 29.56
CA GLY A 647 -26.25 103.98 30.77
C GLY A 647 -25.81 105.23 31.55
N GLN A 648 -24.51 105.52 31.60
CA GLN A 648 -24.00 106.79 32.14
C GLN A 648 -24.45 108.00 31.30
N LEU A 649 -24.33 107.91 29.97
CA LEU A 649 -24.70 108.99 29.06
C LEU A 649 -26.21 109.25 29.07
N GLU A 650 -27.05 108.20 29.11
CA GLU A 650 -28.51 108.28 29.26
C GLU A 650 -28.93 108.92 30.58
N GLN A 651 -28.15 108.77 31.65
CA GLN A 651 -28.37 109.48 32.91
C GLN A 651 -28.03 110.96 32.77
N THR A 652 -26.86 111.30 32.20
CA THR A 652 -26.48 112.70 31.97
C THR A 652 -27.39 113.42 30.97
N GLN A 653 -27.93 112.72 29.97
CA GLN A 653 -28.93 113.26 29.05
C GLN A 653 -30.20 113.65 29.82
N ARG A 654 -30.75 112.75 30.64
CA ARG A 654 -31.94 113.05 31.48
C ARG A 654 -31.69 114.21 32.45
N ASP A 655 -30.48 114.34 32.98
CA ASP A 655 -30.10 115.45 33.86
C ASP A 655 -29.98 116.79 33.08
N LEU A 656 -29.49 116.75 31.84
CA LEU A 656 -29.41 117.89 30.92
C LEU A 656 -30.79 118.33 30.39
N GLU A 657 -31.62 117.39 29.92
CA GLU A 657 -33.03 117.62 29.55
C GLU A 657 -33.78 118.31 30.69
N GLY A 658 -33.60 117.82 31.93
CA GLY A 658 -34.15 118.47 33.11
C GLY A 658 -33.57 119.87 33.39
N GLN A 659 -32.31 120.15 33.06
CA GLN A 659 -31.72 121.50 33.16
C GLN A 659 -32.25 122.44 32.07
N VAL A 660 -32.38 121.95 30.84
CA VAL A 660 -32.99 122.67 29.71
C VAL A 660 -34.42 123.04 30.04
N GLU A 661 -35.23 122.11 30.56
CA GLU A 661 -36.62 122.37 30.94
C GLU A 661 -36.75 123.36 32.11
N ARG A 662 -35.90 123.22 33.15
CA ARG A 662 -35.79 124.22 34.22
C ARG A 662 -35.40 125.61 33.70
N SER A 663 -34.53 125.67 32.69
CA SER A 663 -34.09 126.94 32.09
C SER A 663 -35.16 127.57 31.18
N LYS A 664 -35.94 126.76 30.45
CA LYS A 664 -37.14 127.22 29.73
C LYS A 664 -38.18 127.81 30.68
N HIS A 665 -38.40 127.18 31.84
CA HIS A 665 -39.31 127.71 32.86
C HIS A 665 -38.85 129.06 33.44
N ILE A 666 -37.54 129.29 33.59
CA ILE A 666 -36.98 130.58 34.04
C ILE A 666 -37.06 131.65 32.94
N ALA A 667 -36.97 131.28 31.66
CA ALA A 667 -37.08 132.21 30.53
C ALA A 667 -38.48 132.84 30.34
N ALA A 668 -39.49 132.43 31.11
CA ALA A 668 -40.84 132.99 31.06
C ALA A 668 -40.98 134.37 31.73
N THR A 669 -39.93 134.89 32.40
CA THR A 669 -39.99 136.09 33.25
C THR A 669 -38.92 137.14 32.92
N GLU A 670 -38.87 137.57 31.65
CA GLU A 670 -37.86 138.46 31.04
C GLU A 670 -36.50 137.78 30.78
N MET A 671 -35.85 138.18 29.69
CA MET A 671 -34.81 137.39 29.05
C MET A 671 -33.70 138.28 28.48
N ASP A 672 -32.50 138.19 29.05
CA ASP A 672 -31.31 138.93 28.62
C ASP A 672 -30.55 138.20 27.50
N GLU A 673 -29.81 138.92 26.68
CA GLU A 673 -29.13 138.40 25.49
C GLU A 673 -28.09 137.32 25.83
N GLN A 674 -27.54 137.38 27.05
CA GLN A 674 -26.62 136.38 27.60
C GLN A 674 -27.33 135.08 28.02
N GLN A 675 -28.62 135.13 28.35
CA GLN A 675 -29.43 133.97 28.71
C GLN A 675 -29.90 133.21 27.46
N GLN A 676 -30.27 133.91 26.38
CA GLN A 676 -30.63 133.27 25.10
C GLN A 676 -29.49 132.40 24.57
N ARG A 677 -28.28 132.95 24.48
CA ARG A 677 -27.07 132.25 24.02
C ARG A 677 -26.77 131.00 24.87
N ARG A 678 -27.14 131.02 26.16
CA ARG A 678 -26.95 129.88 27.08
C ARG A 678 -27.98 128.77 26.85
N LEU A 679 -29.23 129.11 26.57
CA LEU A 679 -30.26 128.13 26.18
C LEU A 679 -29.97 127.51 24.81
N GLU A 680 -29.55 128.33 23.83
CA GLU A 680 -29.12 127.85 22.51
C GLU A 680 -27.90 126.93 22.59
N GLN A 681 -26.93 127.25 23.45
CA GLN A 681 -25.78 126.37 23.70
C GLN A 681 -26.22 125.04 24.34
N LEU A 682 -27.07 125.06 25.37
CA LEU A 682 -27.54 123.83 26.03
C LEU A 682 -28.34 122.93 25.07
N ALA A 683 -29.21 123.48 24.22
CA ALA A 683 -29.97 122.72 23.22
C ALA A 683 -29.08 122.18 22.07
N LYS A 684 -27.95 122.84 21.80
CA LYS A 684 -26.93 122.36 20.86
C LYS A 684 -26.10 121.23 21.48
N ASP A 685 -25.71 121.37 22.74
CA ASP A 685 -25.01 120.33 23.51
C ASP A 685 -25.90 119.08 23.63
N GLU A 686 -27.20 119.24 23.95
CA GLU A 686 -28.22 118.18 24.01
C GLU A 686 -28.28 117.34 22.72
N LYS A 687 -28.38 118.00 21.55
CA LYS A 687 -28.31 117.32 20.24
C LYS A 687 -26.97 116.64 19.96
N GLU A 688 -25.86 117.22 20.42
CA GLU A 688 -24.53 116.61 20.28
C GLU A 688 -24.39 115.36 21.16
N TYR A 689 -25.01 115.34 22.34
CA TYR A 689 -25.12 114.16 23.21
C TYR A 689 -26.03 113.08 22.63
N GLU A 690 -27.20 113.45 22.11
CA GLU A 690 -28.15 112.52 21.48
C GLU A 690 -27.51 111.79 20.28
N ALA A 691 -26.85 112.53 19.39
CA ALA A 691 -26.11 111.96 18.25
C ALA A 691 -24.95 111.04 18.68
N ARG A 692 -24.23 111.39 19.76
CA ARG A 692 -23.19 110.51 20.35
C ARG A 692 -23.77 109.23 20.95
N LEU A 693 -24.93 109.31 21.59
CA LEU A 693 -25.62 108.15 22.16
C LEU A 693 -26.11 107.21 21.06
N GLU A 694 -26.73 107.72 20.00
CA GLU A 694 -27.20 106.89 18.89
C GLU A 694 -26.03 106.23 18.12
N HIS A 695 -24.91 106.93 17.97
CA HIS A 695 -23.67 106.34 17.46
C HIS A 695 -23.19 105.15 18.32
N LEU A 696 -23.13 105.32 19.65
CA LEU A 696 -22.76 104.22 20.57
C LEU A 696 -23.76 103.06 20.54
N ARG A 697 -25.07 103.32 20.42
CA ARG A 697 -26.10 102.26 20.29
C ARG A 697 -25.89 101.45 19.02
N CYS A 698 -25.66 102.10 17.88
CA CYS A 698 -25.38 101.44 16.59
C CYS A 698 -24.10 100.60 16.64
N GLU A 699 -23.00 101.12 17.20
CA GLU A 699 -21.78 100.32 17.40
C GLU A 699 -22.02 99.09 18.28
N THR A 700 -22.76 99.27 19.39
CA THR A 700 -23.04 98.19 20.35
C THR A 700 -23.88 97.09 19.72
N GLN A 701 -24.92 97.43 18.93
CA GLN A 701 -25.69 96.45 18.15
C GLN A 701 -24.82 95.71 17.11
N GLY A 702 -23.88 96.42 16.47
CA GLY A 702 -22.91 95.80 15.55
C GLY A 702 -21.98 94.79 16.25
N GLN A 703 -21.49 95.14 17.45
CA GLN A 703 -20.68 94.23 18.29
C GLN A 703 -21.50 93.05 18.81
N GLU A 704 -22.75 93.25 19.25
CA GLU A 704 -23.65 92.15 19.62
C GLU A 704 -23.83 91.14 18.46
N GLY A 705 -24.04 91.62 17.23
CA GLY A 705 -24.18 90.77 16.05
C GLY A 705 -22.93 89.92 15.81
N LYS A 706 -21.74 90.52 15.93
CA LYS A 706 -20.45 89.85 15.83
C LYS A 706 -20.24 88.82 16.95
N LEU A 707 -20.64 89.14 18.19
CA LEU A 707 -20.58 88.25 19.34
C LEU A 707 -21.49 87.02 19.17
N ARG A 708 -22.72 87.21 18.65
CA ARG A 708 -23.65 86.11 18.34
C ARG A 708 -23.10 85.17 17.25
N LEU A 709 -22.44 85.73 16.23
CA LEU A 709 -21.80 84.92 15.17
C LEU A 709 -20.65 84.08 15.75
N LEU A 710 -19.75 84.70 16.53
CA LEU A 710 -18.63 84.01 17.16
C LEU A 710 -19.08 82.91 18.14
N LYS A 711 -20.14 83.14 18.93
CA LYS A 711 -20.72 82.11 19.82
C LYS A 711 -21.24 80.89 19.02
N ARG A 712 -21.81 81.11 17.83
CA ARG A 712 -22.27 80.00 16.95
C ARG A 712 -21.12 79.24 16.31
N THR A 713 -20.06 79.92 15.85
CA THR A 713 -18.88 79.23 15.29
C THR A 713 -18.18 78.39 16.35
N GLU A 714 -18.08 78.89 17.58
CA GLU A 714 -17.48 78.18 18.70
C GLU A 714 -18.30 76.95 19.12
N GLN A 715 -19.63 77.08 19.25
CA GLN A 715 -20.51 75.92 19.51
C GLN A 715 -20.41 74.84 18.42
N SER A 716 -20.28 75.24 17.15
CA SER A 716 -20.07 74.32 16.02
C SER A 716 -18.69 73.63 16.09
N ARG A 717 -17.63 74.35 16.49
CA ARG A 717 -16.30 73.78 16.73
C ARG A 717 -16.31 72.78 17.90
N GLN A 718 -16.94 73.12 19.02
CA GLN A 718 -17.06 72.22 20.17
C GLN A 718 -17.76 70.91 19.80
N ALA A 719 -18.88 70.99 19.05
CA ALA A 719 -19.59 69.82 18.56
C ALA A 719 -18.70 68.93 17.66
N ARG A 720 -17.89 69.54 16.78
CA ARG A 720 -16.94 68.83 15.92
C ARG A 720 -15.87 68.09 16.73
N ILE A 721 -15.27 68.75 17.73
CA ILE A 721 -14.28 68.13 18.62
C ILE A 721 -14.87 66.89 19.31
N VAL A 722 -16.05 67.01 19.91
CA VAL A 722 -16.74 65.87 20.57
C VAL A 722 -17.03 64.73 19.58
N THR A 723 -17.46 65.02 18.35
CA THR A 723 -17.66 63.96 17.35
C THR A 723 -16.37 63.28 16.92
N TYR A 724 -15.28 64.02 16.72
CA TYR A 724 -13.99 63.44 16.35
C TYR A 724 -13.39 62.60 17.49
N GLU A 725 -13.51 63.03 18.73
CA GLU A 725 -13.08 62.26 19.91
C GLU A 725 -13.90 60.97 20.05
N SER A 726 -15.22 61.03 19.86
CA SER A 726 -16.10 59.85 19.89
C SER A 726 -15.75 58.84 18.78
N ASP A 727 -15.63 59.28 17.54
CA ASP A 727 -15.30 58.43 16.39
C ASP A 727 -13.89 57.83 16.50
N HIS A 728 -12.93 58.59 17.03
CA HIS A 728 -11.58 58.10 17.26
C HIS A 728 -11.54 57.04 18.37
N ASN A 729 -12.18 57.31 19.52
CA ASN A 729 -12.25 56.35 20.62
C ASN A 729 -12.91 55.03 20.19
N ALA A 730 -13.95 55.08 19.35
CA ALA A 730 -14.58 53.89 18.78
C ALA A 730 -13.63 53.09 17.86
N LYS A 731 -12.86 53.78 17.00
CA LYS A 731 -11.84 53.15 16.13
C LYS A 731 -10.69 52.54 16.93
N VAL A 732 -10.16 53.27 17.91
CA VAL A 732 -9.08 52.80 18.79
C VAL A 732 -9.52 51.58 19.60
N SER A 733 -10.72 51.61 20.19
CA SER A 733 -11.27 50.45 20.91
C SER A 733 -11.44 49.23 20.01
N LYS A 734 -11.91 49.40 18.77
CA LYS A 734 -12.00 48.30 17.80
C LYS A 734 -10.61 47.74 17.46
N ALA A 735 -9.63 48.61 17.18
CA ALA A 735 -8.27 48.19 16.85
C ALA A 735 -7.57 47.49 18.02
N GLN A 736 -7.76 47.96 19.26
CA GLN A 736 -7.27 47.31 20.48
C GLN A 736 -7.87 45.91 20.67
N ASN A 737 -9.17 45.72 20.42
CA ASN A 737 -9.81 44.41 20.48
C ASN A 737 -9.28 43.45 19.39
N GLU A 738 -9.02 43.95 18.18
CA GLU A 738 -8.37 43.16 17.12
C GLU A 738 -6.92 42.78 17.47
N LEU A 739 -6.16 43.71 18.07
CA LEU A 739 -4.80 43.48 18.52
C LEU A 739 -4.74 42.45 19.65
N GLN A 740 -5.57 42.57 20.69
CA GLN A 740 -5.66 41.59 21.78
C GLN A 740 -5.97 40.18 21.27
N LYS A 741 -6.85 40.07 20.26
CA LYS A 741 -7.16 38.79 19.62
C LYS A 741 -5.94 38.22 18.89
N LEU A 742 -5.23 39.04 18.12
CA LEU A 742 -4.00 38.63 17.43
C LEU A 742 -2.86 38.28 18.39
N GLU A 743 -2.74 38.97 19.53
CA GLU A 743 -1.78 38.63 20.59
C GLU A 743 -2.12 37.29 21.27
N ALA A 744 -3.41 37.01 21.51
CA ALA A 744 -3.86 35.71 22.02
C ALA A 744 -3.61 34.58 21.01
N ASP A 745 -3.89 34.82 19.73
CA ASP A 745 -3.60 33.87 18.64
C ASP A 745 -2.07 33.67 18.50
N LYS A 746 -1.25 34.72 18.59
CA LYS A 746 0.23 34.63 18.61
C LYS A 746 0.72 33.81 19.80
N LYS A 747 0.22 34.07 21.01
CA LYS A 747 0.61 33.36 22.23
C LYS A 747 0.27 31.87 22.16
N THR A 748 -0.96 31.53 21.77
CA THR A 748 -1.37 30.12 21.61
C THR A 748 -0.55 29.41 20.53
N ARG A 749 -0.25 30.08 19.40
CA ARG A 749 0.64 29.54 18.35
C ARG A 749 2.07 29.32 18.85
N GLN A 750 2.61 30.20 19.70
CA GLN A 750 3.93 30.03 20.33
C GLN A 750 3.95 28.86 21.33
N GLU A 751 2.93 28.72 22.17
CA GLU A 751 2.80 27.58 23.09
C GLU A 751 2.70 26.24 22.33
N ASP A 752 1.94 26.20 21.24
CA ASP A 752 1.86 25.04 20.34
C ASP A 752 3.20 24.77 19.64
N LEU A 753 3.93 25.80 19.20
CA LEU A 753 5.27 25.65 18.61
C LEU A 753 6.27 25.05 19.62
N GLU A 754 6.28 25.49 20.88
CA GLU A 754 7.19 24.94 21.89
C GLU A 754 6.83 23.50 22.26
N ARG A 755 5.53 23.17 22.38
CA ARG A 755 5.07 21.77 22.52
C ARG A 755 5.48 20.91 21.32
N PHE A 756 5.39 21.46 20.11
CA PHE A 756 5.78 20.78 18.88
C PHE A 756 7.30 20.57 18.80
N LYS A 757 8.11 21.58 19.12
CA LYS A 757 9.57 21.47 19.25
C LYS A 757 9.97 20.41 20.28
N ALA A 758 9.36 20.38 21.45
CA ALA A 758 9.61 19.35 22.47
C ALA A 758 9.26 17.94 21.95
N SER A 759 8.11 17.77 21.27
CA SER A 759 7.74 16.49 20.69
C SER A 759 8.58 16.10 19.46
N ILE A 760 9.17 17.05 18.72
CA ILE A 760 10.07 16.75 17.61
C ILE A 760 11.47 16.44 18.11
N GLY A 761 12.00 17.17 19.10
CA GLY A 761 13.35 16.97 19.62
C GLY A 761 13.56 15.55 20.17
N THR A 762 12.59 15.03 20.92
CA THR A 762 12.59 13.62 21.37
C THR A 762 12.62 12.64 20.20
N LYS A 763 11.76 12.81 19.19
CA LYS A 763 11.71 11.95 17.99
C LYS A 763 12.94 12.08 17.09
N GLN A 764 13.53 13.27 16.98
CA GLN A 764 14.80 13.50 16.29
C GLN A 764 15.94 12.79 17.01
N GLN A 765 15.99 12.82 18.35
CA GLN A 765 16.99 12.12 19.14
C GLN A 765 16.85 10.58 19.02
N GLU A 766 15.62 10.06 19.09
CA GLU A 766 15.32 8.63 18.85
C GLU A 766 15.72 8.19 17.44
N LEU A 767 15.35 8.96 16.41
CA LEU A 767 15.68 8.66 15.02
C LEU A 767 17.19 8.78 14.75
N GLN A 768 17.87 9.77 15.32
CA GLN A 768 19.32 9.92 15.18
C GLN A 768 20.05 8.74 15.82
N SER A 769 19.67 8.34 17.03
CA SER A 769 20.23 7.15 17.68
C SER A 769 20.01 5.88 16.84
N ALA A 770 18.85 5.73 16.19
CA ALA A 770 18.57 4.61 15.30
C ALA A 770 19.42 4.65 14.01
N VAL A 771 19.62 5.84 13.42
CA VAL A 771 20.51 6.05 12.27
C VAL A 771 21.96 5.73 12.62
N ASP A 772 22.44 6.15 13.79
CA ASP A 772 23.81 5.89 14.26
C ASP A 772 24.05 4.38 14.51
N ASP A 773 23.08 3.70 15.14
CA ASP A 773 23.11 2.24 15.34
C ASP A 773 23.09 1.45 14.02
N LEU A 774 22.21 1.82 13.09
CA LEU A 774 22.10 1.18 11.78
C LEU A 774 23.36 1.42 10.94
N SER A 775 23.88 2.66 10.92
CA SER A 775 25.13 3.02 10.24
C SER A 775 26.31 2.23 10.80
N THR A 776 26.36 2.04 12.12
CA THR A 776 27.40 1.23 12.78
C THR A 776 27.31 -0.24 12.37
N LYS A 777 26.10 -0.80 12.22
CA LYS A 777 25.88 -2.17 11.71
C LYS A 777 26.27 -2.31 10.22
N VAL A 778 25.87 -1.35 9.38
CA VAL A 778 26.23 -1.33 7.95
C VAL A 778 27.75 -1.26 7.76
N ARG A 779 28.45 -0.43 8.55
CA ARG A 779 29.91 -0.36 8.53
C ARG A 779 30.55 -1.70 8.85
N LYS A 780 30.22 -2.32 10.00
CA LYS A 780 30.79 -3.61 10.42
C LYS A 780 30.57 -4.71 9.37
N LEU A 781 29.36 -4.83 8.83
CA LEU A 781 29.06 -5.82 7.79
C LEU A 781 29.76 -5.52 6.45
N THR A 782 30.03 -4.26 6.14
CA THR A 782 30.81 -3.90 4.94
C THR A 782 32.30 -4.23 5.13
N GLU A 783 32.85 -4.02 6.33
CA GLU A 783 34.22 -4.43 6.71
C GLU A 783 34.38 -5.96 6.67
N GLU A 784 33.42 -6.71 7.24
CA GLU A 784 33.37 -8.18 7.17
C GLU A 784 33.25 -8.71 5.73
N GLN A 785 32.48 -8.04 4.86
CA GLN A 785 32.39 -8.40 3.44
C GLN A 785 33.75 -8.24 2.74
N GLY A 786 34.43 -7.12 2.97
CA GLY A 786 35.76 -6.85 2.42
C GLY A 786 36.80 -7.88 2.86
N SER A 787 36.78 -8.28 4.14
CA SER A 787 37.67 -9.33 4.66
C SER A 787 37.42 -10.68 3.98
N ARG A 788 36.16 -11.10 3.85
CA ARG A 788 35.80 -12.37 3.20
C ARG A 788 36.16 -12.38 1.71
N GLN A 789 35.94 -11.27 1.00
CA GLN A 789 36.33 -11.15 -0.40
C GLN A 789 37.86 -11.21 -0.58
N ALA A 790 38.63 -10.63 0.35
CA ALA A 790 40.09 -10.74 0.36
C ALA A 790 40.59 -12.18 0.61
N GLU A 791 39.91 -12.96 1.48
CA GLU A 791 40.21 -14.38 1.72
C GLU A 791 39.84 -15.28 0.53
N ILE A 792 38.74 -14.99 -0.17
CA ILE A 792 38.25 -15.79 -1.31
C ILE A 792 39.07 -15.56 -2.59
N ALA A 793 39.56 -14.33 -2.82
CA ALA A 793 40.33 -13.97 -4.02
C ALA A 793 41.52 -14.91 -4.35
N PRO A 794 42.42 -15.29 -3.41
CA PRO A 794 43.50 -16.25 -3.68
C PRO A 794 42.98 -17.67 -3.93
N LEU A 795 41.86 -18.07 -3.34
CA LEU A 795 41.26 -19.41 -3.54
C LEU A 795 40.72 -19.55 -4.97
N ILE A 796 40.01 -18.54 -5.50
CA ILE A 796 39.54 -18.50 -6.90
C ILE A 796 40.74 -18.56 -7.87
N LYS A 797 41.85 -17.89 -7.54
CA LYS A 797 43.08 -17.99 -8.34
C LYS A 797 43.60 -19.42 -8.38
N ARG A 798 43.65 -20.10 -7.22
CA ARG A 798 44.14 -21.48 -7.11
C ARG A 798 43.22 -22.50 -7.80
N GLU A 799 41.92 -22.31 -7.74
CA GLU A 799 40.92 -23.10 -8.47
C GLU A 799 41.15 -23.04 -9.99
N LYS A 800 41.39 -21.84 -10.54
CA LYS A 800 41.72 -21.64 -11.96
C LYS A 800 43.04 -22.27 -12.39
N GLU A 801 44.02 -22.40 -11.48
CA GLU A 801 45.26 -23.16 -11.73
C GLU A 801 44.97 -24.66 -11.80
N LEU A 802 44.24 -25.21 -10.82
CA LEU A 802 43.87 -26.63 -10.76
C LEU A 802 42.98 -27.07 -11.93
N GLN A 803 42.10 -26.20 -12.43
CA GLN A 803 41.30 -26.48 -13.63
C GLN A 803 42.20 -26.68 -14.85
N ARG A 804 43.18 -25.79 -15.09
CA ARG A 804 44.13 -25.92 -16.21
C ARG A 804 44.94 -27.22 -16.12
N ASP A 805 45.38 -27.58 -14.92
CA ASP A 805 46.10 -28.85 -14.70
C ASP A 805 45.21 -30.06 -14.99
N THR A 806 43.93 -29.99 -14.63
CA THR A 806 42.92 -31.01 -14.94
C THR A 806 42.67 -31.12 -16.44
N ASP A 807 42.53 -30.00 -17.14
CA ASP A 807 42.35 -29.95 -18.60
C ASP A 807 43.57 -30.57 -19.31
N ASN A 808 44.79 -30.19 -18.89
CA ASN A 808 46.06 -30.74 -19.39
C ASN A 808 46.17 -32.26 -19.17
N LEU A 809 45.72 -32.77 -18.02
CA LEU A 809 45.67 -34.20 -17.73
C LEU A 809 44.60 -34.91 -18.57
N SER A 810 43.46 -34.27 -18.85
CA SER A 810 42.41 -34.83 -19.70
C SER A 810 42.87 -35.01 -21.15
N ALA A 811 43.63 -34.04 -21.69
CA ALA A 811 44.24 -34.12 -23.01
C ALA A 811 45.22 -35.29 -23.10
N LYS A 812 46.15 -35.40 -22.14
CA LYS A 812 47.10 -36.54 -22.07
C LYS A 812 46.40 -37.90 -22.00
N LYS A 813 45.28 -37.99 -21.26
CA LYS A 813 44.45 -39.21 -21.19
C LYS A 813 43.82 -39.55 -22.55
N LEU A 814 43.36 -38.54 -23.30
CA LEU A 814 42.78 -38.74 -24.64
C LEU A 814 43.84 -39.27 -25.62
N ASP A 815 45.05 -38.73 -25.60
CA ASP A 815 46.16 -39.18 -26.45
C ASP A 815 46.60 -40.61 -26.13
N LEU A 816 46.73 -40.96 -24.84
CA LEU A 816 46.97 -42.34 -24.41
C LEU A 816 45.85 -43.29 -24.89
N THR A 817 44.59 -42.85 -24.85
CA THR A 817 43.45 -43.66 -25.31
C THR A 817 43.50 -43.88 -26.83
N ARG A 818 43.94 -42.89 -27.62
CA ARG A 818 44.18 -43.04 -29.07
C ARG A 818 45.30 -44.05 -29.34
N ALA A 819 46.41 -43.96 -28.61
CA ALA A 819 47.54 -44.86 -28.75
C ALA A 819 47.16 -46.32 -28.44
N VAL A 820 46.39 -46.57 -27.37
CA VAL A 820 45.89 -47.91 -27.03
C VAL A 820 45.03 -48.49 -28.17
N LYS A 821 44.10 -47.71 -28.74
CA LYS A 821 43.28 -48.17 -29.89
C LYS A 821 44.12 -48.53 -31.12
N GLN A 822 45.21 -47.81 -31.40
CA GLN A 822 46.11 -48.15 -32.49
C GLN A 822 46.87 -49.46 -32.23
N LEU A 823 47.30 -49.70 -30.99
CA LEU A 823 47.96 -50.96 -30.59
C LEU A 823 46.99 -52.15 -30.69
N GLU A 824 45.71 -51.98 -30.32
CA GLU A 824 44.67 -53.01 -30.48
C GLU A 824 44.40 -53.35 -31.95
N LEU A 825 44.33 -52.34 -32.83
CA LEU A 825 44.22 -52.55 -34.28
C LEU A 825 45.43 -53.32 -34.82
N ARG A 826 46.64 -52.92 -34.44
CA ARG A 826 47.87 -53.58 -34.87
C ARG A 826 47.98 -55.02 -34.37
N LYS A 827 47.49 -55.30 -33.16
CA LYS A 827 47.37 -56.67 -32.63
C LYS A 827 46.47 -57.53 -33.53
N LYS A 828 45.27 -57.05 -33.91
CA LYS A 828 44.35 -57.77 -34.80
C LYS A 828 44.96 -58.04 -36.19
N GLU A 829 45.68 -57.08 -36.76
CA GLU A 829 46.41 -57.29 -38.03
C GLU A 829 47.46 -58.41 -37.92
N LEU A 830 48.18 -58.48 -36.81
CA LEU A 830 49.18 -59.52 -36.56
C LEU A 830 48.53 -60.89 -36.34
N GLU A 831 47.40 -60.96 -35.63
CA GLU A 831 46.61 -62.19 -35.46
C GLU A 831 46.13 -62.74 -36.82
N ILE A 832 45.64 -61.88 -37.71
CA ILE A 832 45.26 -62.27 -39.09
C ILE A 832 46.48 -62.80 -39.87
N LYS A 833 47.64 -62.14 -39.79
CA LYS A 833 48.87 -62.61 -40.45
C LYS A 833 49.34 -63.96 -39.91
N ILE A 834 49.24 -64.19 -38.59
CA ILE A 834 49.54 -65.48 -37.97
C ILE A 834 48.58 -66.57 -38.46
N SER A 835 47.28 -66.27 -38.60
CA SER A 835 46.32 -67.23 -39.18
C SER A 835 46.64 -67.59 -40.64
N GLN A 836 47.06 -66.61 -41.46
CA GLN A 836 47.44 -66.83 -42.86
C GLN A 836 48.74 -67.64 -43.02
N VAL A 837 49.72 -67.45 -42.12
CA VAL A 837 50.95 -68.25 -42.11
C VAL A 837 50.67 -69.68 -41.65
N THR A 838 49.82 -69.86 -40.62
CA THR A 838 49.47 -71.20 -40.13
C THR A 838 48.60 -72.00 -41.10
N THR A 839 47.73 -71.39 -41.92
CA THR A 839 47.06 -72.10 -43.02
C THR A 839 48.03 -72.51 -44.12
N LYS A 840 48.92 -71.60 -44.58
CA LYS A 840 49.95 -71.93 -45.58
C LYS A 840 50.87 -73.08 -45.14
N ASN A 841 51.28 -73.12 -43.87
CA ASN A 841 52.05 -74.24 -43.34
C ASN A 841 51.25 -75.56 -43.39
N LYS A 842 49.95 -75.55 -43.04
CA LYS A 842 49.09 -76.74 -43.15
C LYS A 842 48.97 -77.27 -44.59
N GLU A 843 48.97 -76.40 -45.59
CA GLU A 843 48.97 -76.79 -47.01
C GLU A 843 50.31 -77.38 -47.48
N HIS A 844 51.43 -76.89 -46.96
CA HIS A 844 52.78 -77.39 -47.33
C HIS A 844 53.15 -78.69 -46.61
N THR A 845 52.59 -78.94 -45.43
CA THR A 845 52.86 -80.16 -44.62
C THR A 845 52.64 -81.47 -45.41
N PRO A 846 51.47 -81.75 -46.02
CA PRO A 846 51.24 -83.01 -46.75
C PRO A 846 52.12 -83.14 -48.00
N ARG A 847 52.57 -82.03 -48.60
CA ARG A 847 53.51 -82.06 -49.73
C ARG A 847 54.90 -82.52 -49.29
N ILE A 848 55.38 -82.02 -48.16
CA ILE A 848 56.66 -82.44 -47.55
C ILE A 848 56.57 -83.90 -47.10
N GLU A 849 55.45 -84.33 -46.52
CA GLU A 849 55.24 -85.73 -46.14
C GLU A 849 55.21 -86.67 -47.37
N LEU A 850 54.62 -86.24 -48.49
CA LEU A 850 54.61 -87.00 -49.74
C LEU A 850 56.01 -87.07 -50.39
N GLU A 851 56.75 -85.97 -50.44
CA GLU A 851 58.15 -85.95 -50.92
C GLU A 851 59.05 -86.83 -50.04
N ARG A 852 58.80 -86.87 -48.72
CA ARG A 852 59.46 -87.76 -47.76
C ARG A 852 59.11 -89.23 -47.98
N GLN A 853 57.85 -89.56 -48.26
CA GLN A 853 57.43 -90.94 -48.57
C GLN A 853 58.08 -91.44 -49.87
N VAL A 854 58.13 -90.62 -50.93
CA VAL A 854 58.80 -90.95 -52.20
C VAL A 854 60.31 -91.21 -52.00
N LEU A 855 60.95 -90.53 -51.05
CA LEU A 855 62.36 -90.80 -50.68
C LEU A 855 62.52 -92.12 -49.91
N ILE A 856 61.58 -92.47 -49.03
CA ILE A 856 61.56 -93.76 -48.31
C ILE A 856 61.35 -94.92 -49.28
N ASP A 857 60.38 -94.80 -50.19
CA ASP A 857 60.08 -95.85 -51.19
C ASP A 857 61.28 -96.09 -52.14
N ARG A 858 62.05 -95.04 -52.46
CA ARG A 858 63.32 -95.14 -53.20
C ARG A 858 64.45 -95.81 -52.42
N ALA A 859 64.46 -95.73 -51.09
CA ALA A 859 65.44 -96.41 -50.25
C ALA A 859 65.14 -97.91 -50.12
N ILE A 860 63.86 -98.26 -49.95
CA ILE A 860 63.40 -99.66 -49.83
C ILE A 860 63.66 -100.46 -51.12
N ALA A 861 63.61 -99.81 -52.29
CA ALA A 861 63.84 -100.46 -53.58
C ALA A 861 65.32 -100.82 -53.89
N ARG A 862 66.27 -100.72 -52.94
CA ARG A 862 67.71 -100.89 -53.18
C ARG A 862 68.44 -102.00 -52.42
N GLU A 863 67.80 -102.72 -51.50
CA GLU A 863 68.49 -103.73 -50.68
C GLU A 863 67.89 -105.14 -50.82
N THR A 864 68.50 -105.91 -51.72
CA THR A 864 68.45 -107.37 -51.73
C THR A 864 69.88 -107.93 -51.71
N GLU A 865 70.43 -108.22 -50.52
CA GLU A 865 71.24 -109.42 -50.21
C GLU A 865 71.70 -109.43 -48.72
N PRO A 866 72.06 -110.59 -48.12
CA PRO A 866 72.19 -110.73 -46.65
C PRO A 866 73.58 -111.15 -46.11
N GLN A 867 73.71 -111.18 -44.75
CA GLN A 867 74.79 -111.77 -43.92
C GLN A 867 76.07 -110.89 -43.68
N PRO A 868 76.99 -111.21 -42.73
CA PRO A 868 76.75 -111.45 -41.28
C PRO A 868 77.78 -110.82 -40.29
N ILE A 869 77.36 -110.71 -39.02
CA ILE A 869 78.07 -110.72 -37.71
C ILE A 869 79.63 -110.71 -37.65
N VAL A 870 80.24 -109.75 -36.90
CA VAL A 870 81.11 -109.91 -35.69
C VAL A 870 81.81 -108.57 -35.30
N ALA A 871 82.10 -108.40 -34.01
CA ALA A 871 82.56 -107.17 -33.32
C ALA A 871 83.99 -106.66 -33.66
N VAL A 872 84.28 -105.37 -33.36
CA VAL A 872 85.31 -104.88 -32.40
C VAL A 872 85.49 -103.33 -32.42
N GLN A 873 85.24 -102.70 -31.25
CA GLN A 873 85.86 -101.53 -30.56
C GLN A 873 86.26 -100.18 -31.25
N LEU A 874 86.22 -99.12 -30.42
CA LEU A 874 86.78 -97.74 -30.56
C LEU A 874 86.05 -96.79 -31.54
N LEU A 875 85.66 -95.54 -31.22
CA LEU A 875 85.84 -94.63 -30.07
C LEU A 875 84.50 -94.04 -29.58
N GLN A 876 84.42 -93.56 -28.32
CA GLN A 876 83.26 -92.83 -27.78
C GLN A 876 83.60 -91.36 -27.46
N GLY A 877 82.61 -90.46 -27.68
CA GLY A 877 82.70 -88.99 -27.61
C GLY A 877 82.46 -88.39 -29.00
N GLU A 878 81.63 -87.38 -29.26
CA GLU A 878 80.71 -86.58 -28.42
C GLU A 878 79.44 -86.22 -29.27
N GLN A 879 78.39 -85.50 -28.83
CA GLN A 879 78.06 -84.85 -27.56
C GLN A 879 76.53 -84.86 -27.37
N ARG A 880 76.00 -85.14 -26.16
CA ARG A 880 74.58 -84.94 -25.78
C ARG A 880 74.44 -84.81 -24.26
N GLN A 881 73.77 -83.74 -23.80
CA GLN A 881 73.20 -83.59 -22.45
C GLN A 881 71.81 -82.92 -22.63
N ASN A 882 70.69 -83.39 -22.05
CA ASN A 882 70.33 -83.52 -20.62
C ASN A 882 70.22 -82.15 -19.91
N LEU A 883 69.21 -81.86 -19.07
CA LEU A 883 68.13 -82.68 -18.48
C LEU A 883 66.96 -81.76 -18.01
N ASP A 884 65.81 -82.35 -17.64
CA ASP A 884 64.64 -81.66 -17.06
C ASP A 884 64.75 -81.40 -15.53
N ALA A 885 64.07 -80.33 -15.08
CA ALA A 885 63.70 -79.97 -13.69
C ALA A 885 64.87 -79.71 -12.68
N ARG A 886 64.80 -78.80 -11.69
CA ARG A 886 63.67 -78.24 -10.92
C ARG A 886 64.11 -77.02 -10.06
N GLU A 887 63.18 -76.11 -9.75
CA GLU A 887 63.12 -75.15 -8.60
C GLU A 887 64.22 -74.09 -8.27
N ASN A 888 63.76 -72.83 -8.15
CA ASN A 888 64.17 -71.72 -7.26
C ASN A 888 65.62 -71.16 -7.20
N SER A 889 65.77 -69.87 -7.56
CA SER A 889 66.25 -68.75 -6.68
C SER A 889 67.22 -67.74 -7.34
N ALA A 890 67.03 -66.45 -7.00
CA ALA A 890 68.03 -65.34 -6.93
C ALA A 890 68.70 -64.80 -8.25
N VAL A 891 68.52 -63.51 -8.61
CA VAL A 891 69.48 -62.37 -8.39
C VAL A 891 70.60 -62.33 -9.48
N THR A 892 70.92 -61.25 -10.23
CA THR A 892 70.64 -59.79 -10.17
C THR A 892 70.87 -59.13 -11.56
N SER A 893 70.39 -57.89 -11.76
CA SER A 893 70.97 -56.82 -12.64
C SER A 893 71.11 -57.08 -14.16
N ALA A 894 70.81 -56.14 -15.07
CA ALA A 894 70.24 -54.81 -14.98
C ALA A 894 69.67 -54.41 -16.37
N ILE A 895 68.71 -53.47 -16.43
CA ILE A 895 68.45 -52.60 -17.60
C ILE A 895 67.73 -51.33 -17.09
N GLN A 896 68.09 -50.18 -17.68
CA GLN A 896 67.56 -48.86 -17.35
C GLN A 896 66.19 -48.60 -18.02
N GLY A 897 65.40 -47.67 -17.46
CA GLY A 897 64.49 -46.85 -18.28
C GLY A 897 62.99 -46.91 -17.96
N ASN A 898 62.58 -46.15 -16.92
CA ASN A 898 61.31 -45.40 -16.80
C ASN A 898 59.98 -46.17 -17.03
N HIS A 899 59.33 -46.63 -15.96
CA HIS A 899 58.35 -45.86 -15.15
C HIS A 899 57.13 -45.31 -15.89
N TRP A 900 55.92 -45.73 -15.47
CA TRP A 900 54.84 -44.90 -14.92
C TRP A 900 53.71 -45.79 -14.38
N LYS A 901 53.39 -45.73 -13.07
CA LYS A 901 52.09 -46.20 -12.53
C LYS A 901 51.76 -45.50 -11.20
N ARG A 902 50.45 -45.39 -10.92
CA ARG A 902 49.83 -44.71 -9.77
C ARG A 902 50.00 -45.48 -8.44
N PRO A 903 49.78 -44.82 -7.31
CA PRO A 903 49.26 -45.43 -6.08
C PRO A 903 47.78 -45.10 -5.84
N SER A 904 47.07 -45.95 -5.10
CA SER A 904 45.86 -45.63 -4.33
C SER A 904 45.68 -46.65 -3.20
N GLN A 905 45.62 -46.14 -1.96
CA GLN A 905 45.02 -46.69 -0.72
C GLN A 905 45.42 -48.09 -0.15
N ASP A 906 44.92 -48.27 1.08
CA ASP A 906 45.04 -49.39 2.05
C ASP A 906 46.19 -49.22 3.08
N ASP A 907 46.08 -49.49 4.39
CA ASP A 907 44.98 -49.53 5.39
C ASP A 907 45.64 -49.74 6.80
N PHE A 908 44.91 -49.64 7.92
CA PHE A 908 45.39 -49.91 9.31
C PHE A 908 45.66 -51.44 9.58
N PRO A 909 46.13 -51.98 10.75
CA PRO A 909 46.33 -51.43 12.13
C PRO A 909 47.57 -51.94 12.95
N ARG A 910 47.76 -51.50 14.22
CA ARG A 910 47.82 -52.32 15.49
C ARG A 910 48.48 -51.65 16.72
N ASP A 911 48.07 -52.14 17.90
CA ASP A 911 48.38 -51.66 19.26
C ASP A 911 49.73 -52.13 19.85
N GLY A 912 50.15 -51.49 20.95
CA GLY A 912 50.70 -52.23 22.10
C GLY A 912 51.78 -51.57 22.98
N ALA A 913 51.37 -51.02 24.14
CA ALA A 913 52.16 -50.84 25.38
C ALA A 913 53.41 -49.90 25.38
N ALA A 914 53.79 -49.24 26.48
CA ALA A 914 53.10 -48.89 27.72
C ALA A 914 53.90 -47.81 28.50
N ASP A 915 53.22 -47.24 29.50
CA ASP A 915 53.72 -46.97 30.87
C ASP A 915 54.11 -45.53 31.33
N GLN A 916 53.57 -45.23 32.52
CA GLN A 916 53.93 -44.24 33.58
C GLN A 916 53.77 -42.71 33.42
N THR A 917 53.09 -42.15 34.44
CA THR A 917 53.42 -40.91 35.23
C THR A 917 53.50 -39.53 34.54
N GLN A 918 53.19 -38.38 35.18
CA GLN A 918 52.34 -37.99 36.34
C GLN A 918 52.20 -36.44 36.27
N GLU A 919 51.38 -35.83 37.14
CA GLU A 919 51.52 -34.43 37.62
C GLU A 919 51.25 -33.20 36.70
N PHE A 920 50.27 -32.39 37.15
CA PHE A 920 50.25 -30.91 37.13
C PHE A 920 51.22 -30.35 38.22
N PRO A 921 51.54 -29.03 38.36
CA PRO A 921 51.15 -27.82 37.60
C PRO A 921 52.30 -26.79 37.32
N GLU A 922 51.92 -25.61 36.77
CA GLU A 922 52.48 -24.25 37.01
C GLU A 922 53.92 -23.77 36.63
N ALA A 923 53.99 -22.43 36.43
CA ALA A 923 55.12 -21.49 36.64
C ALA A 923 56.19 -21.17 35.56
N SER A 924 56.03 -19.94 35.01
CA SER A 924 56.99 -18.88 34.62
C SER A 924 58.53 -19.01 34.78
N LEU A 925 59.28 -18.24 33.95
CA LEU A 925 60.50 -17.42 34.26
C LEU A 925 60.89 -16.54 33.01
N ARG A 926 60.91 -15.19 33.08
CA ARG A 926 62.07 -14.24 33.29
C ARG A 926 63.07 -14.10 32.09
N VAL A 927 63.75 -12.97 31.78
CA VAL A 927 63.90 -11.60 32.36
C VAL A 927 64.42 -10.59 31.31
N GLY A 928 64.02 -9.30 31.36
CA GLY A 928 64.90 -8.12 31.51
C GLY A 928 64.75 -7.04 30.41
N ARG A 929 65.03 -5.73 30.60
CA ARG A 929 65.46 -4.89 31.76
C ARG A 929 65.22 -3.38 31.43
N LEU A 930 64.81 -2.56 32.43
CA LEU A 930 65.10 -1.09 32.62
C LEU A 930 64.69 -0.08 31.51
N THR A 931 64.14 1.14 31.73
CA THR A 931 63.68 2.01 32.85
C THR A 931 62.38 2.77 32.41
N GLY A 932 61.68 3.65 33.14
CA GLY A 932 61.68 4.09 34.56
C GLY A 932 61.30 5.59 34.74
N SER A 933 60.56 5.94 35.82
CA SER A 933 60.08 7.30 36.22
C SER A 933 58.88 7.88 35.41
N SER A 934 57.93 8.69 35.92
CA SER A 934 57.34 8.90 37.28
C SER A 934 56.12 9.86 37.18
N ASN A 935 55.09 9.63 38.01
CA ASN A 935 54.14 10.60 38.63
C ASN A 935 53.22 11.58 37.83
N TYR A 936 51.96 11.66 38.33
CA TYR A 936 50.94 12.75 38.23
C TYR A 936 50.57 13.27 36.81
N GLY A 937 49.38 13.80 36.52
CA GLY A 937 48.18 14.11 37.30
C GLY A 937 47.38 15.24 36.61
N THR A 938 46.09 15.36 36.94
CA THR A 938 45.19 16.52 36.67
C THR A 938 44.79 16.95 35.24
N ASN A 939 43.46 17.05 35.10
CA ASN A 939 42.64 17.86 34.18
C ASN A 939 43.22 19.20 33.70
N GLY A 940 42.85 19.62 32.47
CA GLY A 940 42.96 21.01 32.01
C GLY A 940 42.21 21.29 30.70
N LYS A 941 41.27 22.26 30.71
CA LYS A 941 40.59 22.81 29.51
C LYS A 941 41.46 23.87 28.83
N LEU A 942 41.38 24.02 27.51
CA LEU A 942 41.54 25.24 26.67
C LEU A 942 41.27 24.79 25.21
N SER A 943 40.43 25.39 24.34
CA SER A 943 40.03 26.77 24.05
C SER A 943 41.03 27.60 23.22
N ALA A 944 40.77 27.63 21.91
CA ALA A 944 41.00 28.73 20.94
C ALA A 944 42.43 29.19 20.54
N ALA A 945 42.83 28.86 19.31
CA ALA A 945 43.52 29.69 18.31
C ALA A 945 43.42 28.95 16.94
N THR A 946 43.04 29.48 15.77
CA THR A 946 43.32 30.75 15.07
C THR A 946 44.60 30.72 14.20
N GLN A 947 44.41 31.06 12.90
CA GLN A 947 45.39 31.48 11.85
C GLN A 947 46.07 30.46 10.91
N ALA A 948 46.44 31.01 9.73
CA ALA A 948 47.11 30.45 8.53
C ALA A 948 46.30 29.42 7.70
N ALA A 949 45.99 29.56 6.40
CA ALA A 949 46.50 30.32 5.24
C ALA A 949 47.69 29.71 4.46
N GLY A 950 47.57 29.67 3.12
CA GLY A 950 48.57 29.21 2.14
C GLY A 950 48.22 27.88 1.43
N VAL A 951 48.54 27.62 0.15
CA VAL A 951 49.21 28.38 -0.91
C VAL A 951 48.71 27.90 -2.31
N GLU A 952 48.66 28.85 -3.26
CA GLU A 952 48.75 28.80 -4.74
C GLU A 952 49.25 27.50 -5.43
N SER A 953 48.97 27.21 -6.72
CA SER A 953 48.96 28.08 -7.93
C SER A 953 47.93 27.59 -8.98
N SER A 954 47.50 28.31 -10.04
CA SER A 954 48.30 29.04 -11.05
C SER A 954 47.43 29.87 -12.03
N LEU A 955 47.94 31.04 -12.47
CA LEU A 955 47.74 31.69 -13.79
C LEU A 955 46.31 32.16 -14.20
N GLN A 956 46.07 33.37 -14.76
CA GLN A 956 46.90 34.57 -14.97
C GLN A 956 46.05 35.79 -15.39
N ILE A 957 46.55 37.02 -15.11
CA ILE A 957 46.29 38.28 -15.87
C ILE A 957 44.85 38.83 -15.81
N ARG A 958 44.56 39.81 -14.93
CA ARG A 958 44.74 41.29 -15.10
C ARG A 958 43.71 41.91 -16.07
N LYS A 959 43.12 43.09 -15.80
CA LYS A 959 43.17 43.99 -14.63
C LYS A 959 42.10 45.08 -14.79
N SER A 960 41.58 45.58 -13.66
CA SER A 960 41.22 47.00 -13.42
C SER A 960 40.16 47.68 -14.31
N ALA A 961 39.45 48.70 -13.85
CA ALA A 961 39.05 49.17 -12.53
C ALA A 961 38.20 50.43 -12.77
N ASN A 962 37.24 50.72 -11.89
CA ASN A 962 36.60 52.04 -11.75
C ASN A 962 35.76 52.50 -12.98
N GLN A 963 34.72 53.32 -12.87
CA GLN A 963 33.86 53.85 -11.78
C GLN A 963 32.71 54.60 -12.51
N ILE A 964 31.92 55.41 -11.81
CA ILE A 964 31.11 56.51 -12.40
C ILE A 964 29.78 56.08 -13.10
N SER A 965 28.73 56.13 -12.29
CA SER A 965 27.45 56.85 -12.48
C SER A 965 26.54 56.65 -13.72
N ASP A 966 25.25 56.49 -13.38
CA ASP A 966 24.10 57.23 -13.92
C ASP A 966 23.54 57.00 -15.33
N SER A 967 22.25 57.35 -15.40
CA SER A 967 21.42 57.65 -16.58
C SER A 967 20.80 56.50 -17.38
N ALA A 968 19.63 56.09 -16.87
CA ALA A 968 18.36 55.94 -17.60
C ALA A 968 18.29 56.24 -19.11
N LYS A 969 17.71 55.29 -19.87
CA LYS A 969 16.66 55.38 -20.93
C LYS A 969 16.46 53.97 -21.49
N VAL A 970 15.26 53.41 -21.68
CA VAL A 970 14.07 53.85 -22.44
C VAL A 970 14.33 54.00 -23.95
N THR A 971 14.22 52.86 -24.66
CA THR A 971 13.65 52.64 -26.01
C THR A 971 13.41 51.11 -26.11
N SER A 972 12.26 50.53 -26.49
CA SER A 972 11.31 50.74 -27.60
C SER A 972 11.80 50.28 -28.98
N ASP A 973 11.16 49.20 -29.43
CA ASP A 973 10.83 48.79 -30.82
C ASP A 973 11.86 48.17 -31.79
N GLY A 974 11.35 47.13 -32.49
CA GLY A 974 11.72 46.73 -33.84
C GLY A 974 12.44 45.37 -34.00
N THR A 975 12.16 44.51 -34.99
CA THR A 975 11.08 44.48 -36.01
C THR A 975 11.06 43.09 -36.71
N ASN A 976 10.06 42.85 -37.59
CA ASN A 976 9.95 41.79 -38.62
C ASN A 976 9.47 40.39 -38.13
N ALA A 977 8.32 39.81 -38.52
CA ALA A 977 7.34 39.91 -39.63
C ALA A 977 7.51 38.92 -40.81
N ILE A 978 6.34 38.55 -41.39
CA ILE A 978 6.05 37.97 -42.74
C ILE A 978 5.57 36.50 -42.81
N TYR A 979 4.24 36.35 -43.05
CA TYR A 979 3.47 35.46 -43.96
C TYR A 979 3.92 33.99 -44.24
N LEU A 980 3.02 33.00 -44.32
CA LEU A 980 1.95 32.86 -45.34
C LEU A 980 0.77 31.90 -44.95
N ARG A 981 -0.38 32.11 -45.60
CA ARG A 981 -1.60 31.24 -45.68
C ARG A 981 -1.60 30.49 -47.05
N PRO A 982 -2.39 29.43 -47.33
CA PRO A 982 -3.87 29.51 -47.51
C PRO A 982 -4.67 28.25 -47.01
N ASN A 983 -6.01 28.13 -46.92
CA ASN A 983 -7.25 28.83 -47.35
C ASN A 983 -8.12 28.01 -48.36
N TRP A 984 -9.30 27.54 -47.92
CA TRP A 984 -10.57 27.35 -48.65
C TRP A 984 -11.67 27.22 -47.57
N GLU A 985 -12.80 27.93 -47.49
CA GLU A 985 -13.82 28.54 -48.37
C GLU A 985 -15.05 27.67 -48.69
N SER A 986 -16.21 28.11 -48.16
CA SER A 986 -17.61 27.92 -48.60
C SER A 986 -18.55 27.93 -47.37
N GLN A 987 -19.72 28.55 -47.26
CA GLN A 987 -20.43 29.71 -47.85
C GLN A 987 -21.81 29.73 -47.14
N GLY A 988 -22.42 30.90 -46.93
CA GLY A 988 -23.85 31.06 -46.60
C GLY A 988 -24.29 30.69 -45.15
N GLY A 989 -25.27 31.37 -44.53
CA GLY A 989 -25.96 32.60 -44.93
C GLY A 989 -27.20 32.91 -44.07
N SER A 990 -27.39 34.21 -43.78
CA SER A 990 -28.66 34.89 -43.42
C SER A 990 -29.41 34.59 -42.09
N LEU A 991 -29.42 35.64 -41.24
CA LEU A 991 -30.59 36.25 -40.56
C LEU A 991 -31.94 35.51 -40.51
N VAL A 992 -32.51 35.41 -39.28
CA VAL A 992 -33.86 35.93 -38.94
C VAL A 992 -33.87 36.46 -37.49
N ARG A 993 -34.51 37.62 -37.23
CA ARG A 993 -34.90 38.14 -35.90
C ARG A 993 -36.39 37.81 -35.61
N LEU A 994 -36.83 37.97 -34.35
CA LEU A 994 -38.23 38.06 -33.81
C LEU A 994 -38.64 36.84 -32.96
N ARG A 995 -39.50 36.92 -31.92
CA ARG A 995 -39.88 37.99 -30.96
C ARG A 995 -40.82 37.39 -29.88
N GLU A 996 -40.74 37.88 -28.64
CA GLU A 996 -41.86 38.01 -27.66
C GLU A 996 -42.63 36.79 -27.07
N ALA A 997 -43.41 37.07 -26.00
CA ALA A 997 -44.26 36.21 -25.14
C ALA A 997 -43.53 35.13 -24.30
N ARG A 998 -43.50 35.11 -22.95
CA ARG A 998 -44.32 35.67 -21.83
C ARG A 998 -45.62 34.90 -21.51
N ASP A 999 -45.92 34.87 -20.20
CA ASP A 999 -47.07 34.26 -19.49
C ASP A 999 -46.91 32.73 -19.24
N SER A 1000 -46.81 32.22 -18.00
CA SER A 1000 -47.81 32.07 -16.91
C SER A 1000 -48.90 31.02 -17.26
N GLU A 1001 -49.48 30.19 -16.38
CA GLU A 1001 -49.50 30.13 -14.91
C GLU A 1001 -50.04 28.76 -14.42
N THR A 1002 -49.71 28.32 -13.19
CA THR A 1002 -50.41 27.25 -12.38
C THR A 1002 -50.54 25.82 -12.94
N GLY A 1003 -50.99 24.84 -12.11
CA GLY A 1003 -51.50 23.56 -12.67
C GLY A 1003 -51.45 22.22 -11.91
N ARG A 1004 -51.32 22.18 -10.58
CA ARG A 1004 -51.77 21.10 -9.64
C ARG A 1004 -52.17 19.71 -10.23
N TRP A 1005 -51.39 18.67 -9.91
CA TRP A 1005 -51.63 17.25 -10.26
C TRP A 1005 -52.90 16.60 -9.66
N PRO A 1006 -53.62 15.72 -10.39
CA PRO A 1006 -54.69 14.87 -9.85
C PRO A 1006 -54.22 13.48 -9.36
N LYS A 1007 -55.06 12.81 -8.55
CA LYS A 1007 -54.87 11.45 -7.97
C LYS A 1007 -55.74 10.39 -8.67
N ARG A 1008 -55.37 9.11 -8.47
CA ARG A 1008 -56.12 7.86 -8.78
C ARG A 1008 -56.16 7.51 -10.29
N VAL A 1009 -56.30 6.24 -10.71
CA VAL A 1009 -57.21 5.16 -10.23
C VAL A 1009 -56.54 3.76 -10.22
N ARG A 1010 -57.05 2.86 -9.35
CA ARG A 1010 -56.84 1.40 -9.42
C ARG A 1010 -57.98 0.73 -10.20
N THR A 1011 -57.64 -0.21 -11.07
CA THR A 1011 -58.47 -1.37 -11.48
C THR A 1011 -57.50 -2.56 -11.62
N GLY A 1012 -57.79 -3.81 -11.24
CA GLY A 1012 -58.94 -4.33 -10.50
C GLY A 1012 -59.82 -5.28 -11.31
N GLU A 1013 -59.37 -6.51 -11.58
CA GLU A 1013 -60.27 -7.62 -11.94
C GLU A 1013 -59.66 -9.03 -11.73
N ALA A 1014 -60.53 -9.94 -11.29
CA ALA A 1014 -60.45 -11.41 -11.15
C ALA A 1014 -61.95 -11.88 -11.10
N PRO A 1015 -62.36 -13.16 -10.90
CA PRO A 1015 -61.64 -14.43 -10.68
C PRO A 1015 -62.27 -15.66 -11.44
N ARG A 1016 -62.20 -16.89 -10.85
CA ARG A 1016 -62.91 -18.19 -11.16
C ARG A 1016 -62.15 -19.18 -12.08
N ASN A 1017 -62.17 -20.53 -11.92
CA ASN A 1017 -62.69 -21.45 -10.87
C ASN A 1017 -62.02 -22.89 -10.96
N PRO A 1018 -62.39 -23.93 -10.16
CA PRO A 1018 -61.49 -25.06 -9.79
C PRO A 1018 -62.01 -26.50 -10.12
N SER A 1019 -61.30 -27.54 -9.62
CA SER A 1019 -61.75 -28.96 -9.39
C SER A 1019 -60.69 -29.71 -8.51
N PHE A 1020 -60.98 -30.25 -7.30
CA PHE A 1020 -61.53 -31.59 -6.93
C PHE A 1020 -60.48 -32.75 -6.89
N LEU A 1021 -60.40 -33.74 -5.95
CA LEU A 1021 -61.16 -34.17 -4.74
C LEU A 1021 -60.28 -34.98 -3.71
N PHE A 1022 -60.49 -34.79 -2.40
CA PHE A 1022 -60.60 -35.72 -1.20
C PHE A 1022 -59.99 -37.17 -1.17
N PHE A 1023 -59.52 -37.73 -0.03
CA PHE A 1023 -60.15 -37.99 1.30
C PHE A 1023 -59.10 -37.99 2.47
N ARG A 1024 -59.32 -37.38 3.67
CA ARG A 1024 -59.85 -37.93 4.98
C ARG A 1024 -59.19 -39.24 5.48
N ARG A 1025 -58.78 -39.42 6.75
CA ARG A 1025 -59.44 -39.12 8.07
C ARG A 1025 -58.44 -39.04 9.26
N SER A 1026 -58.89 -38.45 10.39
CA SER A 1026 -58.25 -38.34 11.74
C SER A 1026 -58.28 -39.67 12.54
N PRO A 1027 -57.85 -39.78 13.83
CA PRO A 1027 -57.84 -38.77 14.93
C PRO A 1027 -56.63 -37.84 14.97
#